data_AF-A0A8J4UAN8-F1
#
_entry.id   AF-A0A8J4UAN8-F1
#
_cell.length_a   1.000
_cell.length_b   1.000
_cell.length_c   1.000
_cell.angle_alpha   90.00
_cell.angle_beta   90.00
_cell.angle_gamma   90.00
#
_symmetry.space_group_name_H-M   'P 1'
#
loop_
_entity.id
_entity.type
_entity.pdbx_description
1 polymer ?
#
loop_
_entity_poly.entity_id
_entity_poly.type
_entity_poly.pdbx_seq_one_letter_code
_entity_poly.pdbx_strand_id
1 'polypeptide(L)'
;NRNLPRLCNRLCQTVSKTRPLHISGAGQQLDKTAVAVDSDASHHFSIFRTSENDPACHTEHHAGQYYTLPSAQVRTLFPHGLPSRFQMQIKTFNEAGVMVRQPTLELISYLKRADYSKPALRYLLYGETGCGKTMSLCHALHFCFTQGWLVLHIPDAHLWVKNCSELLPSSSRPGRFDQPIQASQWLKNFKITNEQFLSKIKTTKRYMWTKRESTEEGRPLAELVNQGVTRVKSSSDVVGALLRELRLQAGSPTEGAFRMAVAIDGVNALWGRTTLKKEDKSEVAAEELTLIHNLRKMLRNDWSGGAVLTTLSQTGSLYTSRSAYLPTELLGEVGFDKMDPFVPIPVSKYNDQEFESCYLYYMDRNWLQHPHTGSDECQARSFGQSSVVCQCNATYCDSVGHVIVPPVGHFLSFLSSRAGGRLQREQDQVQKNSTGAALRITLVPTEKYQHVKGFGGAMTDAAAMNILSLSTRAQDQLLRQYFSPEGIEYNLVRVPMASSDFSTRLYTYADSPEDYSLLNFSLPEEDTRMKIPLLQRAQALSARPLSLFASAWSAPAWLKTNGALIGKGSLKGEPGGKEYKTWAQYYIRFLEEYAKYNLSFWGLTTGNEPTAGEMTNYSFQALGFTPQLQRDWIATDLGPALRSSPYAKTRLMILDDNRLLLPYWAKVVLSDIHAAQYVHGIGVHWYLDQLFPAKITLTATHDLYPEYFILGTEACPGWKSIDRGVRLGSWERAEEYAHDIIEDLNNYVTGWTDWNLALDLSGGPNWVKNFVDSPIIVDQSKDVFYKQPTFYIMAHFSKFLWEGSQRIGVSVSEHTSLESSAFIRPDGSVVLIVLN
;
A
#
# COMPACT_ATOMS: atom_id res chain seq x y z
N ASN A 1 31.38 9.76 14.28
CA ASN A 1 32.33 9.51 13.17
C ASN A 1 32.00 10.39 11.97
N ARG A 2 32.91 11.30 11.63
CA ARG A 2 32.76 12.40 10.65
C ARG A 2 32.56 11.85 9.23
N ASN A 3 31.33 11.91 8.68
CA ASN A 3 31.06 11.91 7.22
C ASN A 3 29.59 12.22 6.82
N LEU A 4 28.68 12.55 7.74
CA LEU A 4 27.28 12.87 7.42
C LEU A 4 27.00 14.20 6.65
N PRO A 5 27.81 15.29 6.69
CA PRO A 5 27.33 16.57 6.13
C PRO A 5 27.38 16.72 4.60
N ARG A 6 27.89 15.73 3.86
CA ARG A 6 28.10 15.88 2.39
C ARG A 6 26.96 15.35 1.51
N LEU A 7 25.98 14.64 2.08
CA LEU A 7 24.82 14.14 1.30
C LEU A 7 23.62 15.12 1.28
N CYS A 8 23.40 15.91 2.33
CA CYS A 8 22.24 16.82 2.40
C CYS A 8 22.30 18.03 1.45
N ASN A 9 23.50 18.54 1.13
CA ASN A 9 23.64 19.78 0.35
C ASN A 9 23.45 19.64 -1.18
N ARG A 10 22.94 18.51 -1.68
CA ARG A 10 22.62 18.33 -3.11
C ARG A 10 21.14 18.09 -3.42
N LEU A 11 20.29 17.98 -2.39
CA LEU A 11 18.85 17.71 -2.54
C LEU A 11 17.98 18.98 -2.53
N CYS A 12 18.54 20.15 -2.23
CA CYS A 12 17.81 21.42 -2.22
C CYS A 12 18.43 22.42 -3.19
N GLN A 13 18.03 22.37 -4.46
CA GLN A 13 18.01 23.54 -5.34
C GLN A 13 17.21 23.21 -6.62
N THR A 14 16.37 24.18 -7.02
CA THR A 14 15.59 24.32 -8.26
C THR A 14 14.17 23.71 -8.35
N VAL A 15 13.22 24.36 -7.67
CA VAL A 15 11.83 24.49 -8.13
C VAL A 15 11.61 25.95 -8.53
N SER A 16 11.52 26.25 -9.84
CA SER A 16 10.86 27.46 -10.33
C SER A 16 10.56 27.40 -11.82
N LYS A 17 9.26 27.55 -12.13
CA LYS A 17 8.63 28.03 -13.37
C LYS A 17 8.67 27.14 -14.62
N THR A 18 7.50 26.63 -15.02
CA THR A 18 6.82 27.01 -16.28
C THR A 18 5.35 26.53 -16.33
N ARG A 19 4.52 27.32 -17.03
CA ARG A 19 3.06 27.24 -17.23
C ARG A 19 2.63 26.14 -18.22
N PRO A 20 1.34 25.74 -18.23
CA PRO A 20 0.83 24.64 -19.04
C PRO A 20 0.46 25.09 -20.47
N LEU A 21 0.58 24.18 -21.44
CA LEU A 21 -0.01 24.31 -22.77
C LEU A 21 -1.02 23.17 -22.98
N HIS A 22 -2.27 23.59 -23.20
CA HIS A 22 -3.40 22.80 -23.68
C HIS A 22 -3.07 22.10 -25.01
N ILE A 23 -3.46 20.82 -25.13
CA ILE A 23 -4.00 20.27 -26.39
C ILE A 23 -5.23 19.41 -26.05
N SER A 24 -6.36 19.86 -26.56
CA SER A 24 -7.64 19.17 -26.68
C SER A 24 -7.66 18.26 -27.93
N GLY A 25 -8.37 17.13 -27.89
CA GLY A 25 -8.73 16.42 -29.12
C GLY A 25 -9.21 14.99 -28.91
N ALA A 26 -10.52 14.79 -29.03
CA ALA A 26 -11.29 13.56 -28.82
C ALA A 26 -11.06 12.45 -29.86
N GLY A 27 -11.49 11.21 -29.53
CA GLY A 27 -11.95 10.25 -30.54
C GLY A 27 -11.86 8.75 -30.20
N GLN A 28 -12.91 8.22 -29.56
CA GLN A 28 -13.58 6.91 -29.76
C GLN A 28 -12.74 5.61 -29.86
N GLN A 29 -12.83 4.68 -28.89
CA GLN A 29 -13.88 3.66 -28.67
C GLN A 29 -13.75 2.45 -29.62
N LEU A 30 -13.38 1.27 -29.08
CA LEU A 30 -13.82 -0.07 -29.55
C LEU A 30 -13.40 -1.20 -28.56
N ASP A 31 -14.44 -1.70 -27.89
CA ASP A 31 -14.78 -3.08 -27.50
C ASP A 31 -13.83 -4.07 -26.79
N LYS A 32 -14.20 -4.31 -25.51
CA LYS A 32 -14.68 -5.58 -24.92
C LYS A 32 -14.21 -6.91 -25.53
N THR A 33 -13.47 -7.68 -24.73
CA THR A 33 -13.73 -9.13 -24.57
C THR A 33 -13.25 -9.57 -23.19
N ALA A 34 -14.20 -9.88 -22.30
CA ALA A 34 -13.93 -10.45 -20.98
C ALA A 34 -14.02 -11.97 -21.07
N VAL A 35 -12.95 -12.65 -20.64
CA VAL A 35 -12.95 -14.10 -20.39
C VAL A 35 -12.63 -14.30 -18.92
N ALA A 36 -13.54 -14.95 -18.21
CA ALA A 36 -13.43 -15.32 -16.81
C ALA A 36 -12.36 -16.40 -16.61
N VAL A 37 -11.56 -16.24 -15.56
CA VAL A 37 -10.82 -17.34 -14.93
C VAL A 37 -10.88 -17.15 -13.41
N ASP A 38 -11.18 -18.25 -12.73
CA ASP A 38 -11.43 -18.42 -11.30
C ASP A 38 -10.33 -17.93 -10.35
N SER A 39 -10.80 -17.69 -9.13
CA SER A 39 -10.12 -17.36 -7.87
C SER A 39 -9.00 -18.32 -7.46
N ASP A 40 -7.86 -17.80 -7.03
CA ASP A 40 -7.38 -17.96 -5.65
C ASP A 40 -6.17 -17.08 -5.32
N ALA A 41 -5.99 -16.81 -4.02
CA ALA A 41 -4.87 -16.14 -3.33
C ALA A 41 -4.82 -14.60 -3.34
N SER A 42 -5.32 -14.04 -2.23
CA SER A 42 -5.08 -12.71 -1.71
C SER A 42 -3.59 -12.32 -1.65
N HIS A 43 -3.19 -11.34 -2.46
CA HIS A 43 -1.98 -10.56 -2.20
C HIS A 43 -2.32 -9.07 -2.30
N HIS A 44 -2.40 -8.42 -1.13
CA HIS A 44 -2.47 -6.97 -1.00
C HIS A 44 -1.14 -6.38 -1.50
N PHE A 45 -1.17 -5.63 -2.61
CA PHE A 45 -0.02 -4.87 -3.07
C PHE A 45 -0.16 -3.41 -2.64
N SER A 46 0.82 -2.95 -1.87
CA SER A 46 1.08 -1.53 -1.65
C SER A 46 1.30 -0.82 -3.00
N ILE A 47 0.81 0.42 -3.14
CA ILE A 47 0.84 1.23 -4.38
C ILE A 47 2.22 1.26 -5.08
N PHE A 48 3.32 1.09 -4.34
CA PHE A 48 4.70 1.13 -4.84
C PHE A 48 5.29 -0.23 -5.30
N ARG A 49 4.58 -1.36 -5.15
CA ARG A 49 5.03 -2.70 -5.58
C ARG A 49 4.11 -3.26 -6.66
N THR A 50 4.67 -4.01 -7.60
CA THR A 50 3.90 -4.80 -8.57
C THR A 50 4.00 -6.30 -8.24
N SER A 51 2.94 -7.05 -8.55
CA SER A 51 2.93 -8.51 -8.54
C SER A 51 3.62 -9.14 -9.74
N GLU A 52 3.74 -8.37 -10.83
CA GLU A 52 4.33 -8.81 -12.07
C GLU A 52 5.85 -8.78 -11.98
N ASN A 53 6.47 -9.95 -12.08
CA ASN A 53 7.92 -10.11 -12.01
C ASN A 53 8.56 -10.44 -13.37
N ASP A 54 7.76 -10.76 -14.40
CA ASP A 54 8.25 -10.96 -15.76
C ASP A 54 8.35 -9.61 -16.50
N PRO A 55 9.56 -9.15 -16.86
CA PRO A 55 9.75 -7.93 -17.63
C PRO A 55 9.00 -7.89 -18.97
N ALA A 56 8.63 -9.05 -19.53
CA ALA A 56 7.86 -9.13 -20.75
C ALA A 56 6.40 -8.65 -20.56
N CYS A 57 5.87 -8.73 -19.35
CA CYS A 57 4.53 -8.31 -18.98
C CYS A 57 4.48 -6.88 -18.41
N HIS A 58 5.63 -6.20 -18.27
CA HIS A 58 5.65 -4.83 -17.78
C HIS A 58 5.06 -3.85 -18.80
N THR A 59 4.20 -2.95 -18.33
CA THR A 59 3.49 -1.92 -19.10
C THR A 59 3.56 -0.59 -18.37
N GLU A 60 2.97 0.47 -18.94
CA GLU A 60 2.90 1.79 -18.29
C GLU A 60 2.16 1.75 -16.96
N HIS A 61 1.24 0.80 -16.74
CA HIS A 61 0.57 0.61 -15.44
C HIS A 61 1.54 0.26 -14.31
N HIS A 62 2.67 -0.39 -14.64
CA HIS A 62 3.68 -0.77 -13.67
C HIS A 62 4.75 0.31 -13.47
N ALA A 63 4.73 1.40 -14.27
CA ALA A 63 5.74 2.45 -14.20
C ALA A 63 5.78 3.09 -12.80
N GLY A 64 6.98 3.23 -12.24
CA GLY A 64 7.22 3.71 -10.88
C GLY A 64 7.18 2.64 -9.79
N GLN A 65 6.68 1.43 -10.08
CA GLN A 65 6.57 0.35 -9.10
C GLN A 65 7.83 -0.54 -9.06
N TYR A 66 8.09 -1.15 -7.90
CA TYR A 66 9.15 -2.13 -7.70
C TYR A 66 8.66 -3.55 -8.03
N TYR A 67 9.42 -4.26 -8.86
CA TYR A 67 9.30 -5.71 -9.04
C TYR A 67 10.55 -6.40 -8.47
N THR A 68 10.42 -7.67 -8.13
CA THR A 68 11.50 -8.42 -7.47
C THR A 68 12.20 -9.32 -8.46
N LEU A 69 13.51 -9.11 -8.68
CA LEU A 69 14.30 -10.03 -9.48
C LEU A 69 14.56 -11.32 -8.69
N PRO A 70 14.19 -12.49 -9.21
CA PRO A 70 14.42 -13.75 -8.51
C PRO A 70 15.91 -13.97 -8.25
N SER A 71 16.30 -14.30 -7.01
CA SER A 71 17.71 -14.42 -6.61
C SER A 71 18.47 -15.49 -7.41
N ALA A 72 17.77 -16.52 -7.92
CA ALA A 72 18.33 -17.51 -8.83
C ALA A 72 18.75 -16.85 -10.16
N GLN A 73 17.88 -16.03 -10.73
CA GLN A 73 18.15 -15.33 -11.99
C GLN A 73 19.21 -14.25 -11.84
N VAL A 74 19.26 -13.53 -10.71
CA VAL A 74 20.33 -12.56 -10.43
C VAL A 74 21.71 -13.22 -10.49
N ARG A 75 21.87 -14.41 -9.90
CA ARG A 75 23.15 -15.15 -9.91
C ARG A 75 23.56 -15.64 -11.29
N THR A 76 22.60 -16.05 -12.12
CA THR A 76 22.88 -16.56 -13.48
C THR A 76 23.08 -15.44 -14.50
N LEU A 77 22.22 -14.41 -14.49
CA LEU A 77 22.27 -13.30 -15.43
C LEU A 77 23.37 -12.28 -15.11
N PHE A 78 23.62 -12.03 -13.82
CA PHE A 78 24.65 -11.10 -13.35
C PHE A 78 25.67 -11.81 -12.45
N PRO A 79 26.48 -12.75 -12.99
CA PRO A 79 27.46 -13.50 -12.20
C PRO A 79 28.61 -12.63 -11.66
N HIS A 80 28.86 -11.47 -12.27
CA HIS A 80 29.73 -10.42 -11.74
C HIS A 80 29.07 -9.56 -10.65
N GLY A 81 27.79 -9.81 -10.39
CA GLY A 81 26.92 -9.02 -9.52
C GLY A 81 26.39 -7.75 -10.18
N LEU A 82 25.29 -7.22 -9.64
CA LEU A 82 24.76 -5.89 -10.00
C LEU A 82 25.70 -4.77 -9.53
N PRO A 83 25.46 -3.47 -9.81
CA PRO A 83 26.33 -2.41 -9.32
C PRO A 83 26.54 -2.48 -7.79
N SER A 84 27.76 -2.21 -7.31
CA SER A 84 28.15 -2.48 -5.91
C SER A 84 27.25 -1.84 -4.85
N ARG A 85 26.78 -0.62 -5.09
CA ARG A 85 25.81 0.06 -4.22
C ARG A 85 24.45 -0.66 -4.18
N PHE A 86 24.03 -1.19 -5.32
CA PHE A 86 22.80 -1.96 -5.41
C PHE A 86 22.97 -3.33 -4.76
N GLN A 87 24.11 -4.02 -4.93
CA GLN A 87 24.38 -5.27 -4.18
C GLN A 87 24.33 -5.06 -2.67
N MET A 88 24.90 -3.95 -2.18
CA MET A 88 24.81 -3.60 -0.76
C MET A 88 23.35 -3.39 -0.35
N GLN A 89 22.56 -2.69 -1.16
CA GLN A 89 21.13 -2.52 -0.92
C GLN A 89 20.37 -3.85 -0.90
N ILE A 90 20.62 -4.76 -1.85
CA ILE A 90 20.02 -6.10 -1.88
C ILE A 90 20.34 -6.85 -0.59
N LYS A 91 21.61 -6.82 -0.17
CA LYS A 91 22.06 -7.48 1.06
C LYS A 91 21.39 -6.88 2.29
N THR A 92 21.25 -5.56 2.34
CA THR A 92 20.60 -4.85 3.45
C THR A 92 19.10 -5.16 3.51
N PHE A 93 18.40 -5.13 2.38
CA PHE A 93 16.94 -5.30 2.33
C PHE A 93 16.50 -6.75 2.21
N ASN A 94 17.44 -7.66 2.03
CA ASN A 94 17.21 -9.07 1.74
C ASN A 94 16.29 -9.29 0.51
N GLU A 95 16.33 -8.37 -0.47
CA GLU A 95 15.50 -8.39 -1.66
C GLU A 95 16.18 -7.68 -2.84
N ALA A 96 16.03 -8.21 -4.05
CA ALA A 96 16.47 -7.57 -5.29
C ALA A 96 15.34 -6.79 -5.99
N GLY A 97 14.86 -5.72 -5.34
CA GLY A 97 13.79 -4.87 -5.86
C GLY A 97 14.28 -3.85 -6.89
N VAL A 98 13.79 -3.94 -8.13
CA VAL A 98 14.11 -2.99 -9.22
C VAL A 98 12.85 -2.25 -9.64
N MET A 99 12.96 -0.93 -9.77
CA MET A 99 11.84 -0.09 -10.22
C MET A 99 11.65 -0.22 -11.73
N VAL A 100 10.40 -0.41 -12.17
CA VAL A 100 9.98 -0.32 -13.56
C VAL A 100 9.96 1.14 -13.99
N ARG A 101 10.76 1.50 -14.99
CA ARG A 101 10.90 2.90 -15.43
C ARG A 101 10.57 3.07 -16.91
N GLN A 102 10.03 4.23 -17.26
CA GLN A 102 9.61 4.55 -18.64
C GLN A 102 10.71 4.34 -19.69
N PRO A 103 11.99 4.75 -19.49
CA PRO A 103 13.04 4.52 -20.49
C PRO A 103 13.28 3.03 -20.79
N THR A 104 13.08 2.16 -19.80
CA THR A 104 13.19 0.72 -20.01
C THR A 104 11.97 0.15 -20.73
N LEU A 105 10.76 0.61 -20.39
CA LEU A 105 9.53 0.21 -21.09
C LEU A 105 9.59 0.59 -22.57
N GLU A 106 10.09 1.80 -22.88
CA GLU A 106 10.34 2.27 -24.23
C GLU A 106 11.34 1.36 -24.96
N LEU A 107 12.48 1.05 -24.34
CA LEU A 107 13.46 0.12 -24.89
C LEU A 107 12.88 -1.26 -25.16
N ILE A 108 12.17 -1.85 -24.20
CA ILE A 108 11.52 -3.16 -24.35
C ILE A 108 10.48 -3.12 -25.48
N SER A 109 9.72 -2.04 -25.62
CA SER A 109 8.79 -1.83 -26.72
C SER A 109 9.51 -1.85 -28.08
N TYR A 110 10.65 -1.18 -28.21
CA TYR A 110 11.47 -1.26 -29.42
C TYR A 110 11.99 -2.66 -29.70
N LEU A 111 12.47 -3.38 -28.67
CA LEU A 111 12.94 -4.76 -28.83
C LEU A 111 11.81 -5.71 -29.24
N LYS A 112 10.58 -5.51 -28.76
CA LYS A 112 9.43 -6.31 -29.18
C LYS A 112 9.05 -6.08 -30.64
N ARG A 113 9.26 -4.87 -31.16
CA ARG A 113 8.84 -4.46 -32.52
C ARG A 113 9.94 -4.54 -33.59
N ALA A 114 11.19 -4.75 -33.20
CA ALA A 114 12.32 -4.73 -34.14
C ALA A 114 12.32 -5.93 -35.10
N ASP A 115 12.68 -5.66 -36.36
CA ASP A 115 12.95 -6.68 -37.38
C ASP A 115 14.40 -7.16 -37.28
N TYR A 116 14.59 -8.35 -36.70
CA TYR A 116 15.90 -8.95 -36.49
C TYR A 116 16.53 -9.58 -37.73
N SER A 117 15.86 -9.52 -38.90
CA SER A 117 16.49 -9.85 -40.17
C SER A 117 17.43 -8.74 -40.66
N LYS A 118 17.24 -7.51 -40.15
CA LYS A 118 18.07 -6.34 -40.46
C LYS A 118 19.33 -6.29 -39.58
N PRO A 119 20.33 -5.46 -39.94
CA PRO A 119 21.49 -5.23 -39.09
C PRO A 119 21.08 -4.80 -37.68
N ALA A 120 21.81 -5.30 -36.67
CA ALA A 120 21.48 -5.10 -35.26
C ALA A 120 21.36 -3.60 -34.90
N LEU A 121 20.19 -3.20 -34.39
CA LEU A 121 19.95 -1.83 -33.94
C LEU A 121 20.72 -1.53 -32.65
N ARG A 122 21.23 -0.29 -32.56
CA ARG A 122 21.96 0.22 -31.39
C ARG A 122 21.06 1.14 -30.60
N TYR A 123 20.86 0.83 -29.33
CA TYR A 123 20.14 1.67 -28.38
C TYR A 123 21.13 2.28 -27.40
N LEU A 124 21.09 3.59 -27.23
CA LEU A 124 22.03 4.34 -26.39
C LEU A 124 21.28 5.06 -25.27
N LEU A 125 21.39 4.53 -24.05
CA LEU A 125 20.86 5.15 -22.85
C LEU A 125 21.82 6.25 -22.38
N TYR A 126 21.33 7.48 -22.29
CA TYR A 126 22.11 8.64 -21.88
C TYR A 126 21.34 9.51 -20.88
N GLY A 127 22.05 10.37 -20.15
CA GLY A 127 21.47 11.20 -19.09
C GLY A 127 22.45 11.48 -17.96
N GLU A 128 22.09 12.35 -17.04
CA GLU A 128 22.94 12.80 -15.94
C GLU A 128 23.47 11.66 -15.05
N THR A 129 24.59 11.88 -14.36
CA THR A 129 25.12 10.90 -13.39
C THR A 129 24.12 10.66 -12.25
N GLY A 130 23.82 9.39 -11.98
CA GLY A 130 22.91 8.98 -10.91
C GLY A 130 21.44 8.79 -11.32
N CYS A 131 21.06 9.06 -12.58
CA CYS A 131 19.68 8.90 -13.04
C CYS A 131 19.23 7.43 -13.28
N GLY A 132 20.07 6.43 -13.01
CA GLY A 132 19.65 5.01 -13.11
C GLY A 132 19.91 4.28 -14.43
N LYS A 133 20.69 4.82 -15.36
CA LYS A 133 21.04 4.20 -16.67
C LYS A 133 21.42 2.72 -16.57
N THR A 134 22.35 2.38 -15.68
CA THR A 134 22.81 0.99 -15.48
C THR A 134 21.68 0.07 -15.04
N MET A 135 20.80 0.53 -14.15
CA MET A 135 19.67 -0.29 -13.67
C MET A 135 18.61 -0.46 -14.76
N SER A 136 18.37 0.57 -15.59
CA SER A 136 17.53 0.45 -16.79
C SER A 136 18.10 -0.57 -17.79
N LEU A 137 19.41 -0.56 -18.02
CA LEU A 137 20.09 -1.57 -18.84
C LEU A 137 19.94 -2.99 -18.24
N CYS A 138 20.10 -3.14 -16.93
CA CYS A 138 19.94 -4.43 -16.24
C CYS A 138 18.50 -4.95 -16.35
N HIS A 139 17.50 -4.08 -16.26
CA HIS A 139 16.09 -4.47 -16.45
C HIS A 139 15.80 -4.89 -17.89
N ALA A 140 16.33 -4.17 -18.90
CA ALA A 140 16.23 -4.62 -20.30
C ALA A 140 16.96 -5.95 -20.56
N LEU A 141 18.10 -6.17 -19.90
CA LEU A 141 18.82 -7.45 -19.96
C LEU A 141 18.02 -8.59 -19.31
N HIS A 142 17.32 -8.31 -18.22
CA HIS A 142 16.43 -9.27 -17.59
C HIS A 142 15.32 -9.70 -18.55
N PHE A 143 14.72 -8.76 -19.30
CA PHE A 143 13.80 -9.08 -20.41
C PHE A 143 14.47 -9.97 -21.47
N CYS A 144 15.63 -9.60 -22.02
CA CYS A 144 16.29 -10.42 -23.04
C CYS A 144 16.59 -11.84 -22.54
N PHE A 145 17.03 -11.97 -21.29
CA PHE A 145 17.33 -13.26 -20.67
C PHE A 145 16.07 -14.13 -20.50
N THR A 146 14.96 -13.58 -19.99
CA THR A 146 13.71 -14.34 -19.83
C THR A 146 13.09 -14.72 -21.17
N GLN A 147 13.31 -13.91 -22.22
CA GLN A 147 12.92 -14.22 -23.60
C GLN A 147 13.86 -15.21 -24.32
N GLY A 148 14.84 -15.79 -23.62
CA GLY A 148 15.72 -16.82 -24.17
C GLY A 148 16.78 -16.30 -25.14
N TRP A 149 17.28 -15.08 -24.94
CA TRP A 149 18.36 -14.53 -25.76
C TRP A 149 19.73 -14.90 -25.18
N LEU A 150 20.74 -15.00 -26.05
CA LEU A 150 22.14 -15.03 -25.66
C LEU A 150 22.56 -13.63 -25.19
N VAL A 151 23.05 -13.53 -23.95
CA VAL A 151 23.40 -12.26 -23.31
C VAL A 151 24.91 -12.08 -23.27
N LEU A 152 25.41 -11.10 -24.01
CA LEU A 152 26.78 -10.63 -23.95
C LEU A 152 26.79 -9.34 -23.13
N HIS A 153 27.05 -9.44 -21.83
CA HIS A 153 27.03 -8.29 -20.92
C HIS A 153 28.45 -7.87 -20.48
N ILE A 154 28.70 -6.56 -20.58
CA ILE A 154 29.93 -5.89 -20.14
C ILE A 154 29.51 -4.83 -19.10
N PRO A 155 29.67 -5.14 -17.81
CA PRO A 155 29.08 -4.34 -16.73
C PRO A 155 29.74 -2.98 -16.50
N ASP A 156 30.99 -2.79 -16.94
CA ASP A 156 31.63 -1.49 -17.02
C ASP A 156 32.83 -1.59 -17.97
N ALA A 157 32.70 -1.01 -19.17
CA ALA A 157 33.76 -1.01 -20.17
C ALA A 157 34.99 -0.19 -19.72
N HIS A 158 34.86 0.73 -18.76
CA HIS A 158 35.99 1.51 -18.26
C HIS A 158 36.99 0.66 -17.46
N LEU A 159 36.55 -0.44 -16.86
CA LEU A 159 37.45 -1.37 -16.17
C LEU A 159 38.45 -2.01 -17.15
N TRP A 160 38.10 -2.08 -18.43
CA TRP A 160 38.98 -2.60 -19.49
C TRP A 160 39.94 -1.55 -20.04
N VAL A 161 39.89 -0.29 -19.61
CA VAL A 161 40.86 0.74 -20.04
C VAL A 161 41.56 1.45 -18.89
N LYS A 162 41.24 1.08 -17.64
CA LYS A 162 41.79 1.73 -16.43
C LYS A 162 42.47 0.79 -15.45
N ASN A 163 41.76 -0.26 -15.04
CA ASN A 163 42.15 -1.10 -13.91
C ASN A 163 42.67 -2.46 -14.40
N CYS A 164 43.56 -2.43 -15.39
CA CYS A 164 44.14 -3.65 -15.94
C CYS A 164 45.37 -4.05 -15.13
N SER A 165 45.24 -5.12 -14.34
CA SER A 165 46.28 -5.61 -13.43
C SER A 165 47.51 -6.17 -14.15
N GLU A 166 47.31 -6.73 -15.35
CA GLU A 166 48.35 -7.33 -16.17
C GLU A 166 48.06 -7.02 -17.64
N LEU A 167 49.02 -6.40 -18.31
CA LEU A 167 48.96 -6.03 -19.72
C LEU A 167 50.11 -6.72 -20.44
N LEU A 168 49.82 -7.53 -21.46
CA LEU A 168 50.84 -8.31 -22.18
C LEU A 168 50.83 -7.95 -23.67
N PRO A 169 51.98 -7.92 -24.37
CA PRO A 169 51.99 -7.85 -25.82
C PRO A 169 51.25 -9.05 -26.42
N SER A 170 50.42 -8.81 -27.43
CA SER A 170 49.60 -9.87 -28.01
C SER A 170 50.44 -10.87 -28.79
N SER A 171 50.22 -12.16 -28.50
CA SER A 171 50.93 -13.25 -29.16
C SER A 171 50.42 -13.54 -30.58
N SER A 172 49.20 -13.11 -30.89
CA SER A 172 48.53 -13.37 -32.16
C SER A 172 48.60 -12.20 -33.14
N ARG A 173 48.75 -10.95 -32.64
CA ARG A 173 48.73 -9.73 -33.44
C ARG A 173 49.78 -8.73 -32.96
N PRO A 174 50.86 -8.50 -33.74
CA PRO A 174 51.85 -7.47 -33.43
C PRO A 174 51.20 -6.09 -33.25
N GLY A 175 51.68 -5.32 -32.27
CA GLY A 175 51.20 -3.97 -31.98
C GLY A 175 49.91 -3.89 -31.15
N ARG A 176 49.45 -5.01 -30.57
CA ARG A 176 48.31 -5.03 -29.63
C ARG A 176 48.72 -5.48 -28.25
N PHE A 177 47.88 -5.14 -27.28
CA PHE A 177 48.02 -5.54 -25.90
C PHE A 177 46.82 -6.36 -25.42
N ASP A 178 47.12 -7.52 -24.87
CA ASP A 178 46.19 -8.46 -24.27
C ASP A 178 45.99 -8.16 -22.79
N GLN A 179 44.78 -8.44 -22.33
CA GLN A 179 44.26 -8.15 -21.00
C GLN A 179 43.76 -9.46 -20.38
N PRO A 180 44.68 -10.40 -20.11
CA PRO A 180 44.35 -11.80 -19.90
C PRO A 180 43.46 -12.03 -18.68
N ILE A 181 43.68 -11.29 -17.58
CA ILE A 181 42.90 -11.43 -16.34
C ILE A 181 41.45 -10.97 -16.55
N GLN A 182 41.24 -9.79 -17.14
CA GLN A 182 39.90 -9.26 -17.43
C GLN A 182 39.16 -10.16 -18.42
N ALA A 183 39.87 -10.65 -19.43
CA ALA A 183 39.34 -11.57 -20.42
C ALA A 183 38.92 -12.92 -19.80
N SER A 184 39.78 -13.54 -18.98
CA SER A 184 39.48 -14.80 -18.30
C SER A 184 38.29 -14.67 -17.36
N GLN A 185 38.24 -13.60 -16.57
CA GLN A 185 37.13 -13.34 -15.65
C GLN A 185 35.81 -13.12 -16.40
N TRP A 186 35.85 -12.36 -17.51
CA TRP A 186 34.67 -12.15 -18.34
C TRP A 186 34.21 -13.46 -19.01
N LEU A 187 35.12 -14.31 -19.49
CA LEU A 187 34.78 -15.62 -20.05
C LEU A 187 34.12 -16.55 -19.02
N LYS A 188 34.59 -16.56 -17.76
CA LYS A 188 33.94 -17.30 -16.67
C LYS A 188 32.49 -16.85 -16.47
N ASN A 189 32.27 -15.53 -16.44
CA ASN A 189 30.93 -14.94 -16.31
C ASN A 189 30.04 -15.25 -17.51
N PHE A 190 30.58 -15.09 -18.72
CA PHE A 190 29.89 -15.42 -19.98
C PHE A 190 29.44 -16.89 -20.01
N LYS A 191 30.30 -17.80 -19.52
CA LYS A 191 30.00 -19.22 -19.42
C LYS A 191 28.78 -19.49 -18.54
N ILE A 192 28.71 -18.85 -17.36
CA ILE A 192 27.60 -19.00 -16.41
C ILE A 192 26.29 -18.50 -17.02
N THR A 193 26.30 -17.31 -17.62
CA THR A 193 25.07 -16.69 -18.16
C THR A 193 24.51 -17.43 -19.38
N ASN A 194 25.37 -18.01 -20.22
CA ASN A 194 24.97 -18.55 -21.53
C ASN A 194 25.16 -20.06 -21.67
N GLU A 195 25.25 -20.81 -20.56
CA GLU A 195 25.55 -22.24 -20.55
C GLU A 195 24.71 -23.05 -21.57
N GLN A 196 23.41 -22.73 -21.66
CA GLN A 196 22.46 -23.37 -22.58
C GLN A 196 22.79 -23.24 -24.08
N PHE A 197 23.60 -22.26 -24.48
CA PHE A 197 24.00 -22.02 -25.87
C PHE A 197 25.36 -22.63 -26.22
N LEU A 198 26.21 -22.87 -25.23
CA LEU A 198 27.62 -23.22 -25.46
C LEU A 198 27.82 -24.58 -26.13
N SER A 199 26.89 -25.52 -25.93
CA SER A 199 26.89 -26.83 -26.58
C SER A 199 26.27 -26.80 -27.98
N LYS A 200 25.41 -25.81 -28.26
CA LYS A 200 24.63 -25.70 -29.50
C LYS A 200 25.40 -24.98 -30.59
N ILE A 201 26.12 -23.91 -30.24
CA ILE A 201 26.90 -23.11 -31.17
C ILE A 201 28.26 -23.79 -31.39
N LYS A 202 28.67 -23.93 -32.66
CA LYS A 202 29.93 -24.59 -33.04
C LYS A 202 30.91 -23.62 -33.67
N THR A 203 32.21 -23.89 -33.61
CA THR A 203 33.23 -23.08 -34.29
C THR A 203 33.12 -23.21 -35.81
N THR A 204 33.17 -22.09 -36.53
CA THR A 204 33.14 -22.07 -38.01
C THR A 204 34.53 -22.16 -38.65
N LYS A 205 35.58 -22.16 -37.82
CA LYS A 205 36.96 -22.31 -38.28
C LYS A 205 37.87 -22.81 -37.17
N ARG A 206 39.06 -23.26 -37.57
CA ARG A 206 40.15 -23.62 -36.67
C ARG A 206 40.79 -22.38 -36.02
N TYR A 207 41.05 -22.46 -34.72
CA TYR A 207 41.78 -21.45 -33.94
C TYR A 207 43.05 -22.05 -33.36
N MET A 208 44.20 -21.41 -33.57
CA MET A 208 45.48 -21.82 -32.97
C MET A 208 45.81 -20.89 -31.80
N TRP A 209 46.08 -21.49 -30.63
CA TRP A 209 46.44 -20.76 -29.40
C TRP A 209 47.95 -20.78 -29.17
N THR A 210 48.58 -21.91 -29.49
CA THR A 210 50.02 -22.09 -29.48
C THR A 210 50.41 -23.01 -30.64
N LYS A 211 51.72 -23.29 -30.81
CA LYS A 211 52.20 -24.28 -31.79
C LYS A 211 51.64 -25.69 -31.56
N ARG A 212 51.13 -26.01 -30.37
CA ARG A 212 50.67 -27.36 -29.97
C ARG A 212 49.18 -27.42 -29.59
N GLU A 213 48.56 -26.29 -29.28
CA GLU A 213 47.16 -26.23 -28.84
C GLU A 213 46.31 -25.49 -29.90
N SER A 214 45.27 -26.17 -30.41
CA SER A 214 44.27 -25.62 -31.32
C SER A 214 42.86 -26.07 -30.94
N THR A 215 41.87 -25.26 -31.28
CA THR A 215 40.45 -25.65 -31.28
C THR A 215 40.04 -25.83 -32.74
N GLU A 216 39.68 -27.05 -33.11
CA GLU A 216 39.29 -27.38 -34.48
C GLU A 216 37.92 -26.79 -34.85
N GLU A 217 37.64 -26.77 -36.15
CA GLU A 217 36.33 -26.42 -36.69
C GLU A 217 35.25 -27.43 -36.27
N GLY A 218 34.01 -26.98 -36.09
CA GLY A 218 32.87 -27.81 -35.71
C GLY A 218 32.81 -28.19 -34.22
N ARG A 219 33.75 -27.71 -33.40
CA ARG A 219 33.76 -27.97 -31.95
C ARG A 219 32.77 -27.05 -31.22
N PRO A 220 32.16 -27.50 -30.10
CA PRO A 220 31.25 -26.67 -29.32
C PRO A 220 31.94 -25.41 -28.77
N LEU A 221 31.21 -24.30 -28.71
CA LEU A 221 31.69 -23.04 -28.16
C LEU A 221 32.12 -23.17 -26.69
N ALA A 222 31.56 -24.13 -25.96
CA ALA A 222 32.00 -24.50 -24.60
C ALA A 222 33.50 -24.80 -24.52
N GLU A 223 34.07 -25.50 -25.52
CA GLU A 223 35.49 -25.84 -25.56
C GLU A 223 36.36 -24.61 -25.79
N LEU A 224 35.91 -23.72 -26.68
CA LEU A 224 36.55 -22.44 -26.94
C LEU A 224 36.60 -21.59 -25.67
N VAL A 225 35.48 -21.46 -24.95
CA VAL A 225 35.39 -20.70 -23.70
C VAL A 225 36.26 -21.34 -22.61
N ASN A 226 36.23 -22.67 -22.47
CA ASN A 226 37.05 -23.38 -21.50
C ASN A 226 38.54 -23.18 -21.75
N GLN A 227 38.99 -23.12 -23.01
CA GLN A 227 40.39 -22.83 -23.33
C GLN A 227 40.82 -21.49 -22.74
N GLY A 228 40.03 -20.42 -22.89
CA GLY A 228 40.35 -19.12 -22.30
C GLY A 228 40.29 -19.12 -20.77
N VAL A 229 39.30 -19.79 -20.18
CA VAL A 229 39.18 -19.87 -18.71
C VAL A 229 40.38 -20.61 -18.09
N THR A 230 40.87 -21.67 -18.74
CA THR A 230 41.95 -22.52 -18.22
C THR A 230 43.34 -21.96 -18.54
N ARG A 231 43.49 -21.32 -19.71
CA ARG A 231 44.74 -20.69 -20.17
C ARG A 231 44.59 -19.17 -20.19
N VAL A 232 44.84 -18.56 -19.04
CA VAL A 232 44.69 -17.11 -18.82
C VAL A 232 45.44 -16.26 -19.87
N LYS A 233 46.66 -16.65 -20.26
CA LYS A 233 47.47 -15.92 -21.26
C LYS A 233 46.81 -15.79 -22.64
N SER A 234 46.01 -16.78 -23.05
CA SER A 234 45.32 -16.77 -24.35
C SER A 234 43.89 -16.22 -24.26
N SER A 235 43.44 -15.80 -23.07
CA SER A 235 42.05 -15.40 -22.83
C SER A 235 41.58 -14.25 -23.73
N SER A 236 42.42 -13.23 -23.97
CA SER A 236 42.02 -12.08 -24.79
C SER A 236 41.78 -12.46 -26.25
N ASP A 237 42.59 -13.37 -26.78
CA ASP A 237 42.39 -13.94 -28.12
C ASP A 237 41.14 -14.82 -28.18
N VAL A 238 40.89 -15.62 -27.14
CA VAL A 238 39.67 -16.44 -27.02
C VAL A 238 38.42 -15.57 -27.00
N VAL A 239 38.41 -14.43 -26.30
CA VAL A 239 37.31 -13.46 -26.38
C VAL A 239 37.13 -12.97 -27.82
N GLY A 240 38.22 -12.63 -28.52
CA GLY A 240 38.15 -12.22 -29.92
C GLY A 240 37.61 -13.29 -30.88
N ALA A 241 37.93 -14.57 -30.62
CA ALA A 241 37.39 -15.72 -31.34
C ALA A 241 35.90 -15.93 -31.05
N LEU A 242 35.53 -15.94 -29.77
CA LEU A 242 34.16 -16.08 -29.30
C LEU A 242 33.24 -15.02 -29.91
N LEU A 243 33.62 -13.74 -29.79
CA LEU A 243 32.84 -12.62 -30.35
C LEU A 243 32.68 -12.73 -31.86
N ARG A 244 33.68 -13.25 -32.56
CA ARG A 244 33.60 -13.49 -34.01
C ARG A 244 32.58 -14.59 -34.33
N GLU A 245 32.65 -15.73 -33.65
CA GLU A 245 31.70 -16.83 -33.88
C GLU A 245 30.26 -16.41 -33.64
N LEU A 246 30.01 -15.73 -32.51
CA LEU A 246 28.69 -15.20 -32.17
C LEU A 246 28.18 -14.24 -33.24
N ARG A 247 29.03 -13.31 -33.70
CA ARG A 247 28.68 -12.32 -34.72
C ARG A 247 28.42 -12.94 -36.09
N LEU A 248 29.12 -14.00 -36.47
CA LEU A 248 28.94 -14.68 -37.76
C LEU A 248 27.68 -15.55 -37.80
N GLN A 249 27.27 -16.11 -36.65
CA GLN A 249 26.18 -17.08 -36.57
C GLN A 249 24.87 -16.48 -36.06
N ALA A 250 24.90 -15.29 -35.44
CA ALA A 250 23.69 -14.57 -35.04
C ALA A 250 22.79 -14.32 -36.26
N GLY A 251 21.50 -14.65 -36.14
CA GLY A 251 20.52 -14.47 -37.22
C GLY A 251 20.60 -15.49 -38.37
N SER A 252 21.48 -16.50 -38.29
CA SER A 252 21.54 -17.58 -39.30
C SER A 252 20.29 -18.49 -39.23
N PRO A 253 19.70 -18.88 -40.37
CA PRO A 253 18.54 -19.79 -40.41
C PRO A 253 18.89 -21.27 -40.16
N THR A 254 20.15 -21.59 -39.84
CA THR A 254 20.63 -22.96 -39.58
C THR A 254 20.15 -23.52 -38.24
N GLU A 255 20.21 -24.85 -38.06
CA GLU A 255 20.02 -25.50 -36.75
C GLU A 255 20.92 -24.83 -35.70
N GLY A 256 20.30 -24.20 -34.69
CA GLY A 256 21.00 -23.42 -33.67
C GLY A 256 20.77 -21.91 -33.71
N ALA A 257 19.78 -21.40 -34.47
CA ALA A 257 19.40 -19.99 -34.46
C ALA A 257 19.16 -19.45 -33.03
N PHE A 258 19.81 -18.33 -32.70
CA PHE A 258 19.66 -17.65 -31.42
C PHE A 258 19.55 -16.13 -31.63
N ARG A 259 18.84 -15.46 -30.71
CA ARG A 259 18.87 -14.00 -30.62
C ARG A 259 19.98 -13.56 -29.68
N MET A 260 20.64 -12.46 -29.99
CA MET A 260 21.76 -11.95 -29.18
C MET A 260 21.51 -10.53 -28.67
N ALA A 261 21.71 -10.31 -27.37
CA ALA A 261 21.76 -8.99 -26.76
C ALA A 261 23.21 -8.64 -26.40
N VAL A 262 23.76 -7.61 -27.04
CA VAL A 262 25.09 -7.07 -26.73
C VAL A 262 24.91 -5.87 -25.82
N ALA A 263 25.13 -6.05 -24.52
CA ALA A 263 24.96 -5.01 -23.50
C ALA A 263 26.31 -4.46 -23.01
N ILE A 264 26.54 -3.15 -23.16
CA ILE A 264 27.78 -2.49 -22.73
C ILE A 264 27.46 -1.28 -21.87
N ASP A 265 27.80 -1.34 -20.58
CA ASP A 265 27.72 -0.18 -19.70
C ASP A 265 28.98 0.71 -19.87
N GLY A 266 28.78 2.00 -20.13
CA GLY A 266 29.85 2.96 -20.34
C GLY A 266 30.58 2.81 -21.67
N VAL A 267 29.82 2.66 -22.78
CA VAL A 267 30.37 2.39 -24.13
C VAL A 267 31.36 3.44 -24.62
N ASN A 268 31.28 4.67 -24.09
CA ASN A 268 32.25 5.73 -24.38
C ASN A 268 33.70 5.39 -23.96
N ALA A 269 33.92 4.41 -23.08
CA ALA A 269 35.24 3.88 -22.78
C ALA A 269 35.99 3.36 -24.01
N LEU A 270 35.25 2.90 -25.03
CA LEU A 270 35.85 2.28 -26.21
C LEU A 270 36.61 3.26 -27.07
N TRP A 271 36.33 4.57 -26.99
CA TRP A 271 37.03 5.63 -27.75
C TRP A 271 37.70 6.67 -26.85
N GLY A 272 37.51 6.58 -25.54
CA GLY A 272 38.15 7.45 -24.56
C GLY A 272 39.64 7.15 -24.36
N ARG A 273 40.29 7.99 -23.55
CA ARG A 273 41.67 7.78 -23.12
C ARG A 273 41.78 6.62 -22.12
N THR A 274 42.91 5.93 -22.15
CA THR A 274 43.23 4.85 -21.20
C THR A 274 44.17 5.39 -20.09
N THR A 275 44.22 4.72 -18.94
CA THR A 275 45.29 4.98 -17.94
C THR A 275 46.43 3.98 -18.05
N LEU A 276 46.41 3.12 -19.09
CA LEU A 276 47.36 2.04 -19.26
C LEU A 276 48.62 2.57 -19.96
N LYS A 277 49.78 2.05 -19.55
CA LYS A 277 51.08 2.44 -20.08
C LYS A 277 51.81 1.23 -20.65
N LYS A 278 52.55 1.45 -21.74
CA LYS A 278 53.49 0.48 -22.31
C LYS A 278 54.71 0.35 -21.40
N GLU A 279 55.57 -0.63 -21.68
CA GLU A 279 56.82 -0.83 -20.91
C GLU A 279 57.73 0.41 -20.94
N ASP A 280 57.72 1.17 -22.05
CA ASP A 280 58.44 2.43 -22.22
C ASP A 280 57.77 3.65 -21.54
N LYS A 281 56.70 3.43 -20.78
CA LYS A 281 55.85 4.42 -20.09
C LYS A 281 55.01 5.31 -21.01
N SER A 282 55.00 5.10 -22.33
CA SER A 282 54.09 5.78 -23.24
C SER A 282 52.64 5.32 -23.04
N GLU A 283 51.68 6.16 -23.44
CA GLU A 283 50.25 5.85 -23.30
C GLU A 283 49.82 4.75 -24.28
N VAL A 284 48.94 3.86 -23.84
CA VAL A 284 48.30 2.86 -24.71
C VAL A 284 47.00 3.45 -25.26
N ALA A 285 46.86 3.50 -26.58
CA ALA A 285 45.60 3.92 -27.18
C ALA A 285 44.52 2.84 -26.99
N ALA A 286 43.26 3.23 -26.84
CA ALA A 286 42.16 2.30 -26.62
C ALA A 286 42.03 1.24 -27.74
N GLU A 287 42.43 1.58 -28.97
CA GLU A 287 42.42 0.67 -30.11
C GLU A 287 43.55 -0.38 -30.12
N GLU A 288 44.63 -0.13 -29.39
CA GLU A 288 45.74 -1.09 -29.24
C GLU A 288 45.34 -2.24 -28.28
N LEU A 289 44.28 -2.07 -27.50
CA LEU A 289 43.78 -3.08 -26.57
C LEU A 289 42.94 -4.15 -27.29
N THR A 290 43.31 -5.42 -27.16
CA THR A 290 42.66 -6.54 -27.87
C THR A 290 41.18 -6.66 -27.54
N LEU A 291 40.78 -6.49 -26.28
CA LEU A 291 39.37 -6.57 -25.90
C LEU A 291 38.55 -5.44 -26.51
N ILE A 292 39.02 -4.19 -26.37
CA ILE A 292 38.36 -3.00 -26.93
C ILE A 292 38.23 -3.10 -28.44
N HIS A 293 39.29 -3.53 -29.13
CA HIS A 293 39.27 -3.74 -30.57
C HIS A 293 38.17 -4.72 -31.01
N ASN A 294 37.98 -5.82 -30.27
CA ASN A 294 36.95 -6.80 -30.61
C ASN A 294 35.53 -6.34 -30.20
N LEU A 295 35.38 -5.57 -29.12
CA LEU A 295 34.10 -4.93 -28.79
C LEU A 295 33.65 -3.92 -29.84
N ARG A 296 34.55 -3.08 -30.34
CA ARG A 296 34.25 -2.15 -31.44
C ARG A 296 33.73 -2.86 -32.70
N LYS A 297 34.06 -4.15 -32.90
CA LYS A 297 33.50 -4.95 -34.01
C LYS A 297 32.08 -5.43 -33.76
N MET A 298 31.69 -5.62 -32.49
CA MET A 298 30.31 -5.97 -32.12
C MET A 298 29.37 -4.78 -32.32
N LEU A 299 29.91 -3.56 -32.28
CA LEU A 299 29.17 -2.33 -32.54
C LEU A 299 29.07 -1.98 -34.03
N ARG A 300 29.48 -2.85 -34.96
CA ARG A 300 29.33 -2.60 -36.40
C ARG A 300 27.98 -3.10 -36.90
N ASN A 301 27.45 -2.48 -37.96
CA ASN A 301 26.20 -2.90 -38.62
C ASN A 301 26.42 -4.06 -39.59
N ASP A 302 27.31 -5.00 -39.27
CA ASP A 302 27.71 -6.12 -40.15
C ASP A 302 27.17 -7.49 -39.68
N TRP A 303 26.18 -7.48 -38.78
CA TRP A 303 25.52 -8.68 -38.27
C TRP A 303 24.05 -8.41 -37.91
N SER A 304 23.23 -9.46 -37.92
CA SER A 304 21.78 -9.41 -37.65
C SER A 304 21.39 -10.42 -36.56
N GLY A 305 20.10 -10.59 -36.28
CA GLY A 305 19.62 -11.55 -35.28
C GLY A 305 19.78 -11.07 -33.83
N GLY A 306 19.91 -9.77 -33.59
CA GLY A 306 20.04 -9.24 -32.24
C GLY A 306 19.98 -7.73 -32.11
N ALA A 307 20.31 -7.24 -30.92
CA ALA A 307 20.32 -5.82 -30.58
C ALA A 307 21.54 -5.46 -29.74
N VAL A 308 21.97 -4.20 -29.87
CA VAL A 308 23.05 -3.60 -29.09
C VAL A 308 22.45 -2.62 -28.09
N LEU A 309 22.62 -2.90 -26.80
CA LEU A 309 22.12 -2.10 -25.68
C LEU A 309 23.30 -1.42 -24.99
N THR A 310 23.37 -0.10 -25.02
CA THR A 310 24.55 0.61 -24.51
C THR A 310 24.16 1.75 -23.61
N THR A 311 25.00 2.09 -22.63
CA THR A 311 24.85 3.29 -21.82
C THR A 311 26.08 4.18 -21.98
N LEU A 312 25.90 5.48 -21.77
CA LEU A 312 27.03 6.38 -21.54
C LEU A 312 27.33 6.50 -20.05
N SER A 313 28.61 6.59 -19.70
CA SER A 313 29.05 6.78 -18.33
C SER A 313 30.10 7.87 -18.21
N GLN A 314 29.81 8.84 -17.35
CA GLN A 314 30.71 9.94 -17.03
C GLN A 314 31.72 9.56 -15.94
N THR A 315 31.30 8.79 -14.93
CA THR A 315 32.13 8.46 -13.76
C THR A 315 33.38 7.66 -14.12
N GLY A 316 33.32 6.94 -15.23
CA GLY A 316 34.42 6.17 -15.78
C GLY A 316 35.29 6.93 -16.78
N SER A 317 34.93 8.13 -17.27
CA SER A 317 35.70 8.80 -18.32
C SER A 317 36.88 9.63 -17.76
N LEU A 318 38.00 9.71 -18.47
CA LEU A 318 39.13 10.55 -18.09
C LEU A 318 38.98 11.95 -18.70
N TYR A 319 39.24 12.99 -17.90
CA TYR A 319 39.29 14.39 -18.33
C TYR A 319 38.01 14.96 -18.95
N THR A 320 36.89 14.23 -18.87
CA THR A 320 35.58 14.69 -19.29
C THR A 320 34.96 15.60 -18.22
N SER A 321 34.31 16.69 -18.66
CA SER A 321 33.64 17.62 -17.75
C SER A 321 32.61 16.91 -16.87
N ARG A 322 32.49 17.34 -15.60
CA ARG A 322 31.45 16.87 -14.66
C ARG A 322 30.03 17.25 -15.05
N SER A 323 29.85 18.13 -16.04
CA SER A 323 28.53 18.47 -16.61
C SER A 323 28.18 17.68 -17.86
N ALA A 324 29.14 16.97 -18.48
CA ALA A 324 28.91 16.31 -19.78
C ALA A 324 28.11 15.01 -19.61
N TYR A 325 27.04 14.87 -20.39
CA TYR A 325 26.20 13.67 -20.40
C TYR A 325 25.56 13.36 -21.76
N LEU A 326 25.67 14.28 -22.72
CA LEU A 326 25.11 14.09 -24.06
C LEU A 326 26.00 13.12 -24.87
N PRO A 327 25.41 12.40 -25.84
CA PRO A 327 26.17 11.50 -26.70
C PRO A 327 27.34 12.16 -27.43
N THR A 328 27.14 13.37 -27.98
CA THR A 328 28.17 14.14 -28.68
C THR A 328 29.34 14.52 -27.76
N GLU A 329 29.08 14.80 -26.49
CA GLU A 329 30.10 15.18 -25.51
C GLU A 329 30.90 13.97 -25.00
N LEU A 330 30.22 12.86 -24.69
CA LEU A 330 30.85 11.71 -24.04
C LEU A 330 31.52 10.75 -25.02
N LEU A 331 30.97 10.58 -26.24
CA LEU A 331 31.60 9.74 -27.26
C LEU A 331 32.73 10.45 -28.00
N GLY A 332 32.71 11.79 -28.00
CA GLY A 332 33.53 12.60 -28.91
C GLY A 332 33.16 12.36 -30.38
N GLU A 333 33.80 13.09 -31.29
CA GLU A 333 33.53 13.01 -32.73
C GLU A 333 33.70 11.59 -33.28
N VAL A 334 34.86 10.97 -33.02
CA VAL A 334 35.16 9.61 -33.51
C VAL A 334 34.21 8.56 -32.95
N GLY A 335 33.87 8.63 -31.66
CA GLY A 335 32.96 7.65 -31.06
C GLY A 335 31.54 7.83 -31.56
N PHE A 336 31.10 9.07 -31.74
CA PHE A 336 29.77 9.39 -32.26
C PHE A 336 29.62 8.87 -33.69
N ASP A 337 30.55 9.19 -34.59
CA ASP A 337 30.53 8.72 -35.99
C ASP A 337 30.55 7.20 -36.12
N LYS A 338 31.19 6.50 -35.18
CA LYS A 338 31.22 5.02 -35.19
C LYS A 338 29.96 4.40 -34.60
N MET A 339 29.27 5.10 -33.71
CA MET A 339 28.01 4.67 -33.11
C MET A 339 26.80 5.04 -33.96
N ASP A 340 26.90 6.04 -34.81
CA ASP A 340 25.84 6.45 -35.72
C ASP A 340 25.57 5.37 -36.82
N PRO A 341 24.29 5.11 -37.18
CA PRO A 341 23.07 5.52 -36.51
C PRO A 341 22.79 4.71 -35.22
N PHE A 342 22.21 5.36 -34.22
CA PHE A 342 21.69 4.73 -33.00
C PHE A 342 20.37 5.37 -32.56
N VAL A 343 19.58 4.64 -31.77
CA VAL A 343 18.35 5.11 -31.12
C VAL A 343 18.71 5.70 -29.76
N PRO A 344 18.62 7.03 -29.56
CA PRO A 344 18.89 7.66 -28.27
C PRO A 344 17.72 7.43 -27.31
N ILE A 345 18.00 6.95 -26.09
CA ILE A 345 17.00 6.77 -25.03
C ILE A 345 17.39 7.63 -23.82
N PRO A 346 16.70 8.77 -23.59
CA PRO A 346 17.01 9.64 -22.46
C PRO A 346 16.54 9.01 -21.14
N VAL A 347 17.45 8.94 -20.17
CA VAL A 347 17.14 8.50 -18.81
C VAL A 347 17.13 9.72 -17.90
N SER A 348 15.93 10.19 -17.57
CA SER A 348 15.69 11.31 -16.67
C SER A 348 15.93 10.95 -15.20
N LYS A 349 16.06 11.98 -14.37
CA LYS A 349 15.95 11.86 -12.89
C LYS A 349 14.56 11.32 -12.52
N TYR A 350 14.43 10.83 -11.29
CA TYR A 350 13.12 10.41 -10.79
C TYR A 350 12.11 11.55 -10.87
N ASN A 351 10.93 11.23 -11.40
CA ASN A 351 9.75 12.08 -11.25
C ASN A 351 9.16 11.91 -9.84
N ASP A 352 8.11 12.67 -9.51
CA ASP A 352 7.52 12.66 -8.17
C ASP A 352 6.98 11.28 -7.77
N GLN A 353 6.36 10.55 -8.72
CA GLN A 353 5.83 9.20 -8.48
C GLN A 353 6.95 8.16 -8.25
N GLU A 354 8.01 8.19 -9.06
CA GLU A 354 9.19 7.33 -8.89
C GLU A 354 9.89 7.65 -7.57
N PHE A 355 9.99 8.92 -7.20
CA PHE A 355 10.57 9.35 -5.93
C PHE A 355 9.73 8.87 -4.74
N GLU A 356 8.41 9.05 -4.78
CA GLU A 356 7.50 8.59 -3.74
C GLU A 356 7.54 7.07 -3.60
N SER A 357 7.52 6.33 -4.71
CA SER A 357 7.64 4.87 -4.69
C SER A 357 8.96 4.40 -4.08
N CYS A 358 10.07 5.09 -4.37
CA CYS A 358 11.37 4.85 -3.76
C CYS A 358 11.36 5.15 -2.24
N TYR A 359 10.73 6.26 -1.84
CA TYR A 359 10.55 6.62 -0.44
C TYR A 359 9.74 5.57 0.32
N LEU A 360 8.58 5.16 -0.22
CA LEU A 360 7.72 4.13 0.36
C LEU A 360 8.42 2.77 0.42
N TYR A 361 9.16 2.40 -0.63
CA TYR A 361 9.98 1.18 -0.63
C TYR A 361 11.04 1.20 0.47
N TYR A 362 11.70 2.33 0.71
CA TYR A 362 12.67 2.44 1.81
C TYR A 362 12.02 2.49 3.19
N MET A 363 10.81 3.03 3.31
CA MET A 363 10.04 2.95 4.56
C MET A 363 9.61 1.52 4.86
N ASP A 364 9.07 0.79 3.88
CA ASP A 364 8.71 -0.63 3.95
C ASP A 364 9.91 -1.50 4.36
N ARG A 365 11.10 -1.18 3.85
CA ARG A 365 12.36 -1.84 4.20
C ARG A 365 13.00 -1.33 5.50
N ASN A 366 12.31 -0.46 6.25
CA ASN A 366 12.80 0.17 7.49
C ASN A 366 14.17 0.86 7.35
N TRP A 367 14.51 1.32 6.14
CA TRP A 367 15.79 1.93 5.81
C TRP A 367 15.80 3.44 5.99
N LEU A 368 14.74 4.08 5.52
CA LEU A 368 14.44 5.44 5.93
C LEU A 368 13.65 5.33 7.22
N GLN A 369 14.29 5.75 8.30
CA GLN A 369 13.64 6.00 9.57
C GLN A 369 13.60 7.52 9.71
N HIS A 370 12.42 8.08 9.91
CA HIS A 370 12.28 9.52 10.10
C HIS A 370 13.16 9.94 11.30
N PRO A 371 13.86 11.08 11.31
CA PRO A 371 14.59 11.55 12.50
C PRO A 371 13.71 11.71 13.76
N HIS A 372 12.39 11.60 13.60
CA HIS A 372 11.38 11.59 14.66
C HIS A 372 10.86 10.18 15.02
N THR A 373 11.46 9.12 14.47
CA THR A 373 11.45 7.78 15.08
C THR A 373 12.40 7.71 16.30
N GLY A 374 12.98 8.85 16.69
CA GLY A 374 13.39 9.11 18.07
C GLY A 374 12.16 9.59 18.85
N SER A 375 11.56 8.64 19.57
CA SER A 375 10.30 8.67 20.34
C SER A 375 9.02 8.67 19.52
N ASP A 376 8.41 7.48 19.36
CA ASP A 376 6.96 7.29 19.08
C ASP A 376 6.08 7.76 20.26
N GLU A 377 6.61 8.63 21.12
CA GLU A 377 5.99 9.08 22.35
C GLU A 377 5.01 10.22 22.07
N CYS A 378 3.89 10.20 22.78
CA CYS A 378 2.94 11.30 22.79
C CYS A 378 3.61 12.67 22.99
N GLN A 379 3.46 13.59 22.02
CA GLN A 379 3.75 15.01 22.24
C GLN A 379 2.65 15.62 23.11
N ALA A 380 2.77 15.39 24.42
CA ALA A 380 1.77 15.74 25.40
C ALA A 380 1.50 17.25 25.45
N ARG A 381 0.21 17.61 25.51
CA ARG A 381 -0.30 18.95 25.76
C ARG A 381 -1.39 18.89 26.81
N SER A 382 -1.30 19.72 27.84
CA SER A 382 -2.36 19.90 28.82
C SER A 382 -3.18 21.13 28.46
N PHE A 383 -4.51 21.01 28.55
CA PHE A 383 -5.47 22.10 28.38
C PHE A 383 -6.23 22.35 29.70
N GLY A 384 -5.63 22.03 30.85
CA GLY A 384 -6.24 22.23 32.17
C GLY A 384 -7.29 21.18 32.56
N GLN A 385 -7.41 20.09 31.80
CA GLN A 385 -8.24 18.93 32.14
C GLN A 385 -7.45 17.91 33.00
N SER A 386 -8.09 16.79 33.31
CA SER A 386 -7.58 15.74 34.19
C SER A 386 -6.38 14.95 33.64
N SER A 387 -6.08 15.05 32.34
CA SER A 387 -4.91 14.46 31.66
C SER A 387 -4.46 15.32 30.47
N VAL A 388 -3.71 14.71 29.54
CA VAL A 388 -3.10 15.36 28.36
C VAL A 388 -3.68 14.82 27.05
N VAL A 389 -3.57 15.59 25.99
CA VAL A 389 -3.75 15.11 24.60
C VAL A 389 -2.39 14.93 23.94
N CYS A 390 -2.35 14.16 22.86
CA CYS A 390 -1.14 14.02 22.05
C CYS A 390 -1.30 14.83 20.77
N GLN A 391 -0.43 15.81 20.59
CA GLN A 391 -0.48 16.71 19.44
C GLN A 391 0.24 16.07 18.24
N CYS A 392 -0.44 16.06 17.11
CA CYS A 392 0.08 15.62 15.82
C CYS A 392 -0.03 16.73 14.77
N ASN A 393 0.82 16.67 13.75
CA ASN A 393 0.87 17.62 12.64
C ASN A 393 1.34 16.94 11.34
N ALA A 394 1.57 17.71 10.29
CA ALA A 394 2.03 17.23 8.98
C ALA A 394 3.34 16.42 8.99
N THR A 395 4.18 16.57 10.02
CA THR A 395 5.52 15.97 10.10
C THR A 395 5.72 14.99 11.25
N TYR A 396 4.77 14.94 12.18
CA TYR A 396 4.89 14.15 13.40
C TYR A 396 3.53 13.70 13.92
N CYS A 397 3.46 12.44 14.33
CA CYS A 397 2.41 11.93 15.20
C CYS A 397 2.94 10.71 15.96
N ASP A 398 2.50 10.53 17.20
CA ASP A 398 2.82 9.32 17.97
C ASP A 398 2.12 8.09 17.37
N SER A 399 2.71 6.92 17.50
CA SER A 399 2.25 5.68 16.84
C SER A 399 2.31 4.50 17.81
N VAL A 400 1.39 3.55 17.64
CA VAL A 400 1.45 2.28 18.39
C VAL A 400 2.49 1.33 17.79
N GLY A 401 2.78 1.51 16.50
CA GLY A 401 3.68 0.67 15.74
C GLY A 401 3.13 -0.74 15.48
N HIS A 402 3.99 -1.59 14.91
CA HIS A 402 3.68 -2.98 14.65
C HIS A 402 3.83 -3.80 15.93
N VAL A 403 2.76 -4.49 16.35
CA VAL A 403 2.75 -5.35 17.53
C VAL A 403 3.10 -6.78 17.11
N ILE A 404 4.29 -7.23 17.53
CA ILE A 404 4.75 -8.60 17.28
C ILE A 404 4.52 -9.42 18.55
N VAL A 405 3.83 -10.56 18.42
CA VAL A 405 3.58 -11.49 19.52
C VAL A 405 4.91 -11.93 20.14
N PRO A 406 5.09 -11.81 21.47
CA PRO A 406 6.34 -12.17 22.12
C PRO A 406 6.56 -13.70 22.09
N PRO A 407 7.81 -14.18 22.25
CA PRO A 407 8.09 -15.61 22.30
C PRO A 407 7.38 -16.28 23.49
N VAL A 408 7.09 -17.58 23.36
CA VAL A 408 6.43 -18.38 24.40
C VAL A 408 7.08 -18.17 25.77
N GLY A 409 6.26 -17.96 26.80
CA GLY A 409 6.70 -17.66 28.16
C GLY A 409 6.91 -16.17 28.45
N HIS A 410 6.61 -15.29 27.50
CA HIS A 410 6.64 -13.83 27.68
C HIS A 410 5.27 -13.22 27.35
N PHE A 411 5.01 -12.02 27.85
CA PHE A 411 3.85 -11.21 27.50
C PHE A 411 4.27 -9.77 27.19
N LEU A 412 3.42 -9.07 26.44
CA LEU A 412 3.51 -7.63 26.22
C LEU A 412 2.37 -6.96 26.98
N SER A 413 2.66 -5.86 27.66
CA SER A 413 1.66 -4.99 28.26
C SER A 413 1.73 -3.62 27.61
N PHE A 414 0.57 -2.98 27.49
CA PHE A 414 0.43 -1.61 27.01
C PHE A 414 -0.31 -0.84 28.09
N LEU A 415 0.25 0.27 28.55
CA LEU A 415 -0.32 1.07 29.63
C LEU A 415 -0.70 2.48 29.12
N SER A 416 -1.97 2.84 29.32
CA SER A 416 -2.41 4.24 29.27
C SER A 416 -2.83 4.68 30.66
N SER A 417 -2.48 5.90 31.07
CA SER A 417 -2.78 6.39 32.41
C SER A 417 -3.16 7.87 32.44
N ARG A 418 -3.91 8.26 33.48
CA ARG A 418 -4.25 9.65 33.76
C ARG A 418 -3.03 10.55 33.83
N ALA A 419 -1.92 10.05 34.38
CA ALA A 419 -0.64 10.76 34.51
C ALA A 419 0.03 11.10 33.16
N GLY A 420 -0.46 10.54 32.05
CA GLY A 420 0.04 10.85 30.70
C GLY A 420 0.65 9.67 29.96
N GLY A 421 0.62 8.46 30.52
CA GLY A 421 1.00 7.25 29.79
C GLY A 421 0.07 7.02 28.60
N ARG A 422 0.61 6.69 27.43
CA ARG A 422 -0.14 6.50 26.19
C ARG A 422 0.40 5.26 25.48
N LEU A 423 -0.28 4.13 25.67
CA LEU A 423 0.13 2.81 25.16
C LEU A 423 1.61 2.50 25.42
N GLN A 424 2.10 2.86 26.61
CA GLN A 424 3.48 2.59 27.01
C GLN A 424 3.70 1.08 27.01
N ARG A 425 4.58 0.64 26.13
CA ARG A 425 4.86 -0.78 25.91
C ARG A 425 5.88 -1.28 26.93
N GLU A 426 5.54 -2.38 27.57
CA GLU A 426 6.45 -3.16 28.41
C GLU A 426 6.45 -4.64 27.96
N GLN A 427 7.50 -5.35 28.33
CA GLN A 427 7.63 -6.79 28.07
C GLN A 427 8.18 -7.47 29.31
N ASP A 428 7.53 -8.56 29.72
CA ASP A 428 7.95 -9.34 30.88
C ASP A 428 7.65 -10.84 30.68
N GLN A 429 8.03 -11.67 31.67
CA GLN A 429 7.94 -13.12 31.64
C GLN A 429 6.71 -13.66 32.39
N VAL A 430 6.07 -14.66 31.80
CA VAL A 430 5.02 -15.44 32.44
C VAL A 430 5.67 -16.41 33.43
N GLN A 431 5.38 -16.24 34.72
CA GLN A 431 5.90 -17.11 35.77
C GLN A 431 5.12 -18.43 35.84
N LYS A 432 5.84 -19.56 36.03
CA LYS A 432 5.21 -20.88 36.16
C LYS A 432 4.41 -21.05 37.45
N ASN A 433 4.89 -20.47 38.54
CA ASN A 433 4.27 -20.53 39.86
C ASN A 433 4.14 -19.10 40.39
N SER A 434 2.97 -18.76 40.95
CA SER A 434 2.81 -17.54 41.75
C SER A 434 2.38 -17.91 43.17
N THR A 435 3.14 -17.45 44.15
CA THR A 435 2.81 -17.54 45.58
C THR A 435 2.45 -16.15 46.08
N GLY A 436 1.26 -15.97 46.66
CA GLY A 436 0.93 -14.76 47.42
C GLY A 436 0.42 -13.54 46.65
N ALA A 437 -0.23 -13.70 45.49
CA ALA A 437 -1.01 -12.58 44.91
C ALA A 437 -2.33 -12.40 45.68
N ALA A 438 -2.61 -11.19 46.16
CA ALA A 438 -3.89 -10.86 46.81
C ALA A 438 -5.07 -11.04 45.84
N LEU A 439 -4.96 -10.47 44.64
CA LEU A 439 -5.94 -10.58 43.57
C LEU A 439 -5.43 -11.46 42.43
N ARG A 440 -6.23 -12.44 41.99
CA ARG A 440 -5.93 -13.32 40.85
C ARG A 440 -7.07 -13.29 39.84
N ILE A 441 -6.74 -12.87 38.61
CA ILE A 441 -7.61 -12.95 37.43
C ILE A 441 -7.22 -14.21 36.65
N THR A 442 -8.13 -15.17 36.57
CA THR A 442 -7.95 -16.48 35.93
C THR A 442 -8.73 -16.51 34.62
N LEU A 443 -8.03 -16.71 33.50
CA LEU A 443 -8.66 -16.87 32.20
C LEU A 443 -9.16 -18.32 32.05
N VAL A 444 -10.36 -18.50 31.49
CA VAL A 444 -11.02 -19.79 31.32
C VAL A 444 -11.30 -20.04 29.82
N PRO A 445 -10.30 -20.54 29.06
CA PRO A 445 -10.41 -20.70 27.60
C PRO A 445 -11.52 -21.63 27.12
N THR A 446 -12.04 -22.49 28.01
CA THR A 446 -13.12 -23.44 27.73
C THR A 446 -14.51 -22.79 27.74
N GLU A 447 -14.67 -21.65 28.43
CA GLU A 447 -15.90 -20.87 28.41
C GLU A 447 -15.79 -19.86 27.27
N LYS A 448 -16.59 -20.06 26.22
CA LYS A 448 -16.52 -19.29 24.97
C LYS A 448 -17.82 -18.53 24.74
N TYR A 449 -17.69 -17.32 24.22
CA TYR A 449 -18.82 -16.43 23.93
C TYR A 449 -18.76 -15.95 22.47
N GLN A 450 -19.16 -14.70 22.22
CA GLN A 450 -19.24 -14.11 20.89
C GLN A 450 -17.86 -13.89 20.24
N HIS A 451 -17.88 -13.80 18.90
CA HIS A 451 -16.73 -13.34 18.13
C HIS A 451 -16.82 -11.83 17.91
N VAL A 452 -15.68 -11.17 17.99
CA VAL A 452 -15.54 -9.74 17.74
C VAL A 452 -15.62 -9.47 16.25
N LYS A 453 -16.54 -8.60 15.85
CA LYS A 453 -16.64 -8.04 14.51
C LYS A 453 -15.63 -6.93 14.29
N GLY A 454 -15.47 -6.02 15.25
CA GLY A 454 -14.54 -4.91 15.09
C GLY A 454 -14.82 -3.66 15.91
N PHE A 455 -14.03 -2.64 15.63
CA PHE A 455 -14.09 -1.33 16.27
C PHE A 455 -13.89 -0.24 15.22
N GLY A 456 -14.50 0.92 15.45
CA GLY A 456 -14.59 1.93 14.39
C GLY A 456 -15.07 3.29 14.85
N GLY A 457 -15.39 4.12 13.85
CA GLY A 457 -16.05 5.41 14.02
C GLY A 457 -16.90 5.79 12.80
N ALA A 458 -17.59 6.92 12.86
CA ALA A 458 -18.44 7.45 11.79
C ALA A 458 -17.74 8.49 10.91
N MET A 459 -17.83 8.29 9.59
CA MET A 459 -17.44 9.27 8.57
C MET A 459 -18.62 10.20 8.26
N THR A 460 -18.93 11.08 9.22
CA THR A 460 -19.94 12.13 9.07
C THR A 460 -19.43 13.26 8.17
N ASP A 461 -20.32 14.15 7.73
CA ASP A 461 -19.91 15.35 6.98
C ASP A 461 -18.96 16.21 7.82
N ALA A 462 -19.27 16.39 9.11
CA ALA A 462 -18.41 17.12 10.04
C ALA A 462 -17.00 16.51 10.15
N ALA A 463 -16.91 15.17 10.29
CA ALA A 463 -15.62 14.49 10.33
C ALA A 463 -14.85 14.68 9.03
N ALA A 464 -15.53 14.51 7.89
CA ALA A 464 -14.91 14.68 6.59
C ALA A 464 -14.42 16.11 6.35
N MET A 465 -15.21 17.13 6.71
CA MET A 465 -14.84 18.54 6.64
C MET A 465 -13.63 18.86 7.51
N ASN A 466 -13.60 18.38 8.76
CA ASN A 466 -12.49 18.62 9.67
C ASN A 466 -11.20 17.97 9.19
N ILE A 467 -11.26 16.72 8.71
CA ILE A 467 -10.08 16.07 8.13
C ILE A 467 -9.60 16.89 6.92
N LEU A 468 -10.47 17.21 5.96
CA LEU A 468 -10.10 17.95 4.75
C LEU A 468 -9.64 19.39 5.00
N SER A 469 -9.91 19.94 6.18
CA SER A 469 -9.45 21.27 6.59
C SER A 469 -7.94 21.35 6.82
N LEU A 470 -7.30 20.21 7.12
CA LEU A 470 -5.86 20.07 7.33
C LEU A 470 -5.07 20.04 6.01
N SER A 471 -3.75 20.24 6.06
CA SER A 471 -2.86 19.99 4.93
C SER A 471 -2.84 18.51 4.55
N THR A 472 -2.57 18.19 3.28
CA THR A 472 -2.59 16.81 2.77
C THR A 472 -1.74 15.85 3.62
N ARG A 473 -0.57 16.30 4.09
CA ARG A 473 0.28 15.48 4.96
C ARG A 473 -0.32 15.26 6.35
N ALA A 474 -0.93 16.28 6.95
CA ALA A 474 -1.60 16.15 8.24
C ALA A 474 -2.86 15.27 8.13
N GLN A 475 -3.60 15.35 7.01
CA GLN A 475 -4.69 14.43 6.69
C GLN A 475 -4.20 12.97 6.63
N ASP A 476 -3.10 12.72 5.92
CA ASP A 476 -2.51 11.37 5.83
C ASP A 476 -2.08 10.86 7.20
N GLN A 477 -1.47 11.72 8.02
CA GLN A 477 -1.12 11.36 9.40
C GLN A 477 -2.36 10.96 10.20
N LEU A 478 -3.43 11.77 10.17
CA LEU A 478 -4.68 11.50 10.89
C LEU A 478 -5.31 10.18 10.44
N LEU A 479 -5.47 9.96 9.13
CA LEU A 479 -6.06 8.71 8.62
C LEU A 479 -5.20 7.49 8.97
N ARG A 480 -3.86 7.62 8.95
CA ARG A 480 -2.96 6.54 9.39
C ARG A 480 -3.18 6.19 10.86
N GLN A 481 -3.42 7.16 11.73
CA GLN A 481 -3.66 6.90 13.14
C GLN A 481 -4.86 5.97 13.36
N TYR A 482 -5.93 6.12 12.59
CA TYR A 482 -7.08 5.22 12.69
C TYR A 482 -6.88 3.91 11.95
N PHE A 483 -6.46 3.95 10.69
CA PHE A 483 -6.65 2.83 9.77
C PHE A 483 -5.39 2.03 9.47
N SER A 484 -4.18 2.59 9.65
CA SER A 484 -2.95 1.88 9.26
C SER A 484 -2.44 0.91 10.32
N PRO A 485 -1.58 -0.06 9.94
CA PRO A 485 -0.89 -0.96 10.88
C PRO A 485 0.02 -0.25 11.88
N GLU A 486 0.44 0.99 11.62
CA GLU A 486 1.17 1.82 12.59
C GLU A 486 0.22 2.53 13.57
N GLY A 487 -1.04 2.70 13.19
CA GLY A 487 -2.11 3.24 14.03
C GLY A 487 -2.84 2.16 14.81
N ILE A 488 -4.15 2.36 14.99
CA ILE A 488 -5.02 1.55 15.85
C ILE A 488 -5.90 0.55 15.08
N GLU A 489 -5.72 0.45 13.76
CA GLU A 489 -6.33 -0.55 12.87
C GLU A 489 -7.87 -0.67 12.99
N TYR A 490 -8.58 0.47 12.99
CA TYR A 490 -10.03 0.50 12.83
C TYR A 490 -10.46 -0.29 11.59
N ASN A 491 -11.47 -1.13 11.75
CA ASN A 491 -12.01 -1.96 10.69
C ASN A 491 -13.51 -1.75 10.44
N LEU A 492 -14.22 -1.01 11.31
CA LEU A 492 -15.60 -0.60 11.11
C LEU A 492 -15.67 0.89 10.78
N VAL A 493 -16.52 1.26 9.82
CA VAL A 493 -16.83 2.67 9.56
C VAL A 493 -18.32 2.84 9.33
N ARG A 494 -18.96 3.68 10.15
CA ARG A 494 -20.36 4.09 9.97
C ARG A 494 -20.44 5.23 8.97
N VAL A 495 -21.36 5.16 8.02
CA VAL A 495 -21.56 6.19 7.00
C VAL A 495 -23.00 6.68 7.05
N PRO A 496 -23.24 7.96 7.38
CA PRO A 496 -24.57 8.53 7.27
C PRO A 496 -25.09 8.50 5.85
N MET A 497 -26.33 8.04 5.67
CA MET A 497 -27.05 8.17 4.41
C MET A 497 -27.66 9.57 4.35
N ALA A 498 -27.01 10.44 3.58
CA ALA A 498 -27.27 11.87 3.47
C ALA A 498 -26.95 12.64 4.77
N SER A 499 -27.72 13.68 5.09
CA SER A 499 -27.42 14.57 6.22
C SER A 499 -27.77 13.98 7.58
N SER A 500 -26.97 14.36 8.58
CA SER A 500 -27.19 14.13 10.01
C SER A 500 -27.19 15.47 10.76
N ASP A 501 -27.29 15.46 12.09
CA ASP A 501 -27.04 16.67 12.89
C ASP A 501 -25.59 17.17 12.71
N PHE A 502 -24.62 16.27 12.52
CA PHE A 502 -23.23 16.55 12.14
C PHE A 502 -23.05 16.81 10.62
N SER A 503 -23.99 17.57 10.06
CA SER A 503 -23.92 18.18 8.74
C SER A 503 -24.06 19.70 8.88
N THR A 504 -23.72 20.47 7.84
CA THR A 504 -23.88 21.94 7.84
C THR A 504 -25.20 22.42 7.25
N ARG A 505 -25.95 21.52 6.60
CA ARG A 505 -27.27 21.77 6.03
C ARG A 505 -28.14 20.50 6.04
N LEU A 506 -29.44 20.69 5.93
CA LEU A 506 -30.42 19.63 5.74
C LEU A 506 -30.45 19.20 4.27
N TYR A 507 -30.31 17.90 3.99
CA TYR A 507 -30.47 17.34 2.65
C TYR A 507 -30.74 15.83 2.67
N THR A 508 -31.38 15.32 1.62
CA THR A 508 -31.44 13.89 1.30
C THR A 508 -30.89 13.64 -0.11
N TYR A 509 -30.85 12.39 -0.55
CA TYR A 509 -30.46 12.06 -1.93
C TYR A 509 -31.59 12.24 -2.93
N ALA A 510 -32.84 12.43 -2.49
CA ALA A 510 -34.03 12.48 -3.35
C ALA A 510 -35.03 13.56 -2.88
N ASP A 511 -34.59 14.81 -2.79
CA ASP A 511 -35.40 15.93 -2.28
C ASP A 511 -36.48 16.43 -3.27
N SER A 512 -36.46 15.98 -4.52
CA SER A 512 -37.51 16.30 -5.51
C SER A 512 -38.87 15.71 -5.07
N PRO A 513 -39.91 16.55 -4.88
CA PRO A 513 -41.22 16.06 -4.41
C PRO A 513 -41.84 15.02 -5.34
N GLU A 514 -42.48 14.02 -4.74
CA GLU A 514 -43.25 12.97 -5.44
C GLU A 514 -42.43 12.10 -6.42
N ASP A 515 -41.11 12.07 -6.30
CA ASP A 515 -40.24 11.19 -7.10
C ASP A 515 -40.24 9.75 -6.56
N TYR A 516 -41.38 9.07 -6.65
CA TYR A 516 -41.53 7.68 -6.20
C TYR A 516 -40.62 6.69 -6.95
N SER A 517 -40.20 7.06 -8.17
CA SER A 517 -39.27 6.31 -9.03
C SER A 517 -37.79 6.56 -8.73
N LEU A 518 -37.46 7.54 -7.87
CA LEU A 518 -36.09 7.94 -7.53
C LEU A 518 -35.24 8.32 -8.75
N LEU A 519 -35.85 8.94 -9.77
CA LEU A 519 -35.15 9.37 -10.99
C LEU A 519 -34.14 10.50 -10.71
N ASN A 520 -34.43 11.34 -9.72
CA ASN A 520 -33.58 12.45 -9.30
C ASN A 520 -32.67 12.08 -8.12
N PHE A 521 -32.56 10.78 -7.78
CA PHE A 521 -31.64 10.33 -6.74
C PHE A 521 -30.20 10.66 -7.13
N SER A 522 -29.50 11.41 -6.29
CA SER A 522 -28.10 11.77 -6.52
C SER A 522 -27.31 11.93 -5.22
N LEU A 523 -26.04 11.57 -5.28
CA LEU A 523 -25.08 11.83 -4.21
C LEU A 523 -24.55 13.28 -4.36
N PRO A 524 -24.68 14.14 -3.33
CA PRO A 524 -24.18 15.50 -3.39
C PRO A 524 -22.66 15.58 -3.17
N GLU A 525 -22.13 16.80 -3.08
CA GLU A 525 -20.69 17.04 -2.91
C GLU A 525 -20.16 16.51 -1.57
N GLU A 526 -21.00 16.48 -0.53
CA GLU A 526 -20.63 15.92 0.77
C GLU A 526 -20.21 14.45 0.66
N ASP A 527 -20.87 13.68 -0.19
CA ASP A 527 -20.51 12.30 -0.47
C ASP A 527 -19.36 12.23 -1.48
N THR A 528 -19.53 12.85 -2.66
CA THR A 528 -18.64 12.65 -3.82
C THR A 528 -17.28 13.35 -3.72
N ARG A 529 -17.18 14.44 -2.96
CA ARG A 529 -15.93 15.20 -2.77
C ARG A 529 -15.32 15.02 -1.39
N MET A 530 -16.08 14.55 -0.39
CA MET A 530 -15.57 14.40 0.97
C MET A 530 -15.57 12.96 1.46
N LYS A 531 -16.73 12.38 1.77
CA LYS A 531 -16.82 11.06 2.42
C LYS A 531 -16.20 9.95 1.56
N ILE A 532 -16.56 9.86 0.28
CA ILE A 532 -16.11 8.80 -0.62
C ILE A 532 -14.58 8.82 -0.81
N PRO A 533 -13.94 9.96 -1.16
CA PRO A 533 -12.48 10.02 -1.26
C PRO A 533 -11.75 9.66 0.05
N LEU A 534 -12.28 10.07 1.21
CA LEU A 534 -11.67 9.72 2.50
C LEU A 534 -11.83 8.23 2.84
N LEU A 535 -12.98 7.62 2.52
CA LEU A 535 -13.20 6.18 2.69
C LEU A 535 -12.27 5.35 1.81
N GLN A 536 -12.06 5.76 0.55
CA GLN A 536 -11.10 5.10 -0.35
C GLN A 536 -9.66 5.20 0.18
N ARG A 537 -9.26 6.37 0.71
CA ARG A 537 -7.96 6.55 1.37
C ARG A 537 -7.82 5.68 2.63
N ALA A 538 -8.86 5.60 3.45
CA ALA A 538 -8.90 4.73 4.63
C ALA A 538 -8.74 3.25 4.23
N GLN A 539 -9.47 2.79 3.21
CA GLN A 539 -9.35 1.42 2.67
C GLN A 539 -7.92 1.14 2.16
N ALA A 540 -7.29 2.10 1.47
CA ALA A 540 -5.93 1.94 0.94
C ALA A 540 -4.85 1.89 2.05
N LEU A 541 -5.10 2.51 3.21
CA LEU A 541 -4.20 2.47 4.36
C LEU A 541 -4.38 1.22 5.23
N SER A 542 -5.54 0.56 5.13
CA SER A 542 -5.89 -0.58 5.98
C SER A 542 -5.24 -1.86 5.49
N ALA A 543 -4.64 -2.64 6.41
CA ALA A 543 -4.12 -3.97 6.08
C ALA A 543 -5.22 -5.02 5.87
N ARG A 544 -6.45 -4.74 6.32
CA ARG A 544 -7.62 -5.61 6.20
C ARG A 544 -8.77 -4.84 5.57
N PRO A 545 -9.70 -5.52 4.87
CA PRO A 545 -10.88 -4.86 4.31
C PRO A 545 -11.70 -4.15 5.38
N LEU A 546 -12.04 -2.88 5.15
CA LEU A 546 -12.95 -2.13 6.01
C LEU A 546 -14.38 -2.62 5.83
N SER A 547 -15.08 -2.83 6.94
CA SER A 547 -16.50 -3.13 6.99
C SER A 547 -17.28 -1.83 7.16
N LEU A 548 -17.83 -1.33 6.04
CA LEU A 548 -18.68 -0.15 6.05
C LEU A 548 -20.11 -0.54 6.45
N PHE A 549 -20.76 0.23 7.31
CA PHE A 549 -22.21 0.13 7.49
C PHE A 549 -22.88 1.51 7.44
N ALA A 550 -24.14 1.56 7.04
CA ALA A 550 -24.84 2.83 6.87
C ALA A 550 -26.17 2.90 7.62
N SER A 551 -26.49 4.11 8.08
CA SER A 551 -27.73 4.45 8.76
C SER A 551 -28.31 5.73 8.14
N ALA A 552 -29.62 5.78 7.93
CA ALA A 552 -30.32 6.99 7.52
C ALA A 552 -30.98 7.68 8.72
N TRP A 553 -30.82 9.00 8.85
CA TRP A 553 -31.49 9.77 9.91
C TRP A 553 -32.92 10.15 9.54
N SER A 554 -33.16 10.49 8.28
CA SER A 554 -34.49 10.85 7.81
C SER A 554 -34.73 10.41 6.38
N ALA A 555 -35.98 10.07 6.07
CA ALA A 555 -36.46 10.02 4.70
C ALA A 555 -36.61 11.44 4.10
N PRO A 556 -36.65 11.57 2.76
CA PRO A 556 -37.07 12.79 2.08
C PRO A 556 -38.35 13.37 2.68
N ALA A 557 -38.41 14.69 2.85
CA ALA A 557 -39.52 15.39 3.51
C ALA A 557 -40.89 15.02 2.92
N TRP A 558 -40.97 14.87 1.60
CA TRP A 558 -42.22 14.58 0.89
C TRP A 558 -42.78 13.17 1.17
N LEU A 559 -41.95 12.23 1.66
CA LEU A 559 -42.38 10.89 2.11
C LEU A 559 -42.90 10.88 3.55
N LYS A 560 -42.71 11.96 4.33
CA LYS A 560 -42.99 11.98 5.77
C LYS A 560 -44.31 12.66 6.11
N THR A 561 -44.99 12.16 7.13
CA THR A 561 -46.31 12.67 7.58
C THR A 561 -46.30 14.14 7.97
N ASN A 562 -45.17 14.64 8.47
CA ASN A 562 -44.99 16.04 8.85
C ASN A 562 -44.39 16.93 7.73
N GLY A 563 -44.02 16.37 6.58
CA GLY A 563 -43.44 17.13 5.48
C GLY A 563 -42.08 17.77 5.79
N ALA A 564 -41.34 17.29 6.80
CA ALA A 564 -40.08 17.90 7.25
C ALA A 564 -39.04 16.85 7.66
N LEU A 565 -37.75 17.18 7.58
CA LEU A 565 -36.67 16.28 8.04
C LEU A 565 -36.59 16.16 9.57
N ILE A 566 -37.04 17.19 10.30
CA ILE A 566 -36.97 17.28 11.76
C ILE A 566 -38.35 17.12 12.43
N GLY A 567 -38.36 16.95 13.75
CA GLY A 567 -39.57 16.82 14.56
C GLY A 567 -40.30 15.49 14.37
N LYS A 568 -41.44 15.34 15.04
CA LYS A 568 -42.25 14.11 14.98
C LYS A 568 -42.77 13.86 13.57
N GLY A 569 -42.41 12.71 12.99
CA GLY A 569 -42.85 12.32 11.65
C GLY A 569 -42.38 10.92 11.26
N SER A 570 -43.33 10.10 10.84
CA SER A 570 -43.12 8.77 10.25
C SER A 570 -43.31 8.82 8.73
N LEU A 571 -43.08 7.71 8.03
CA LEU A 571 -43.48 7.59 6.62
C LEU A 571 -45.01 7.71 6.47
N LYS A 572 -45.47 8.36 5.40
CA LYS A 572 -46.89 8.38 5.01
C LYS A 572 -47.32 7.00 4.52
N GLY A 573 -48.62 6.71 4.61
CA GLY A 573 -49.19 5.44 4.17
C GLY A 573 -48.89 4.31 5.15
N GLU A 574 -48.81 3.09 4.62
CA GLU A 574 -48.62 1.85 5.38
C GLU A 574 -47.59 0.93 4.69
N PRO A 575 -46.95 0.00 5.41
CA PRO A 575 -46.06 -1.01 4.83
C PRO A 575 -46.72 -1.74 3.63
N GLY A 576 -45.95 -1.94 2.56
CA GLY A 576 -46.46 -2.42 1.27
C GLY A 576 -47.04 -1.33 0.36
N GLY A 577 -47.31 -0.13 0.90
CA GLY A 577 -47.70 1.06 0.16
C GLY A 577 -46.55 1.68 -0.64
N LYS A 578 -46.87 2.65 -1.51
CA LYS A 578 -45.88 3.25 -2.42
C LYS A 578 -44.76 3.97 -1.66
N GLU A 579 -45.05 4.65 -0.55
CA GLU A 579 -44.07 5.39 0.23
C GLU A 579 -43.04 4.48 0.92
N TYR A 580 -43.51 3.39 1.53
CA TYR A 580 -42.65 2.40 2.20
C TYR A 580 -41.77 1.63 1.19
N LYS A 581 -42.34 1.32 0.01
CA LYS A 581 -41.59 0.74 -1.12
C LYS A 581 -40.54 1.68 -1.66
N THR A 582 -40.88 2.95 -1.89
CA THR A 582 -39.90 3.96 -2.33
C THR A 582 -38.79 4.13 -1.30
N TRP A 583 -39.11 4.12 0.00
CA TRP A 583 -38.09 4.19 1.05
C TRP A 583 -37.18 2.96 1.05
N ALA A 584 -37.71 1.75 0.85
CA ALA A 584 -36.89 0.55 0.66
C ALA A 584 -35.95 0.67 -0.57
N GLN A 585 -36.47 1.17 -1.70
CA GLN A 585 -35.67 1.39 -2.91
C GLN A 585 -34.61 2.49 -2.74
N TYR A 586 -34.84 3.47 -1.87
CA TYR A 586 -33.84 4.49 -1.54
C TYR A 586 -32.57 3.86 -0.92
N TYR A 587 -32.72 2.85 -0.06
CA TYR A 587 -31.59 2.09 0.48
C TYR A 587 -30.84 1.31 -0.62
N ILE A 588 -31.57 0.67 -1.53
CA ILE A 588 -30.94 -0.07 -2.64
C ILE A 588 -30.18 0.91 -3.55
N ARG A 589 -30.79 2.05 -3.87
CA ARG A 589 -30.20 3.09 -4.71
C ARG A 589 -28.94 3.68 -4.08
N PHE A 590 -28.91 3.87 -2.76
CA PHE A 590 -27.71 4.26 -2.04
C PHE A 590 -26.56 3.26 -2.23
N LEU A 591 -26.83 1.96 -2.06
CA LEU A 591 -25.83 0.91 -2.28
C LEU A 591 -25.33 0.91 -3.73
N GLU A 592 -26.24 1.08 -4.71
CA GLU A 592 -25.88 1.21 -6.14
C GLU A 592 -24.96 2.39 -6.42
N GLU A 593 -25.27 3.56 -5.89
CA GLU A 593 -24.48 4.76 -6.17
C GLU A 593 -23.09 4.70 -5.50
N TYR A 594 -22.97 4.17 -4.29
CA TYR A 594 -21.66 3.98 -3.64
C TYR A 594 -20.83 2.87 -4.30
N ALA A 595 -21.46 1.81 -4.81
CA ALA A 595 -20.77 0.73 -5.52
C ALA A 595 -20.04 1.24 -6.78
N LYS A 596 -20.52 2.31 -7.43
CA LYS A 596 -19.83 2.96 -8.56
C LYS A 596 -18.45 3.52 -8.20
N TYR A 597 -18.20 3.76 -6.92
CA TYR A 597 -16.91 4.22 -6.39
C TYR A 597 -16.09 3.10 -5.74
N ASN A 598 -16.42 1.84 -6.03
CA ASN A 598 -15.79 0.64 -5.44
C ASN A 598 -15.91 0.55 -3.91
N LEU A 599 -16.94 1.20 -3.34
CA LEU A 599 -17.26 1.08 -1.92
C LEU A 599 -18.44 0.11 -1.75
N SER A 600 -18.24 -0.92 -0.94
CA SER A 600 -19.28 -1.90 -0.61
C SER A 600 -19.59 -1.83 0.88
N PHE A 601 -20.84 -2.10 1.22
CA PHE A 601 -21.32 -2.07 2.59
C PHE A 601 -21.45 -3.50 3.14
N TRP A 602 -20.84 -3.71 4.29
CA TRP A 602 -21.03 -4.91 5.11
C TRP A 602 -22.45 -4.93 5.70
N GLY A 603 -22.97 -3.78 6.13
CA GLY A 603 -24.27 -3.71 6.77
C GLY A 603 -25.06 -2.42 6.55
N LEU A 604 -26.32 -2.46 6.93
CA LEU A 604 -27.26 -1.34 7.00
C LEU A 604 -28.01 -1.44 8.32
N THR A 605 -28.37 -0.30 8.91
CA THR A 605 -29.42 -0.28 9.94
C THR A 605 -30.76 0.09 9.30
N THR A 606 -31.85 -0.15 10.01
CA THR A 606 -33.20 0.24 9.56
C THR A 606 -33.44 1.76 9.63
N GLY A 607 -32.50 2.52 10.18
CA GLY A 607 -32.60 3.95 10.42
C GLY A 607 -32.06 4.31 11.80
N ASN A 608 -31.43 5.47 11.90
CA ASN A 608 -30.86 6.00 13.13
C ASN A 608 -31.96 6.43 14.10
N GLU A 609 -31.90 5.95 15.34
CA GLU A 609 -32.75 6.35 16.47
C GLU A 609 -34.24 6.49 16.11
N PRO A 610 -34.91 5.39 15.69
CA PRO A 610 -36.31 5.43 15.28
C PRO A 610 -37.25 6.03 16.32
N THR A 611 -36.90 6.00 17.61
CA THR A 611 -37.73 6.62 18.67
C THR A 611 -37.68 8.15 18.66
N ALA A 612 -36.60 8.74 18.16
CA ALA A 612 -36.45 10.19 18.06
C ALA A 612 -37.54 10.82 17.18
N GLY A 613 -37.90 10.15 16.08
CA GLY A 613 -38.94 10.61 15.15
C GLY A 613 -40.37 10.50 15.70
N GLU A 614 -40.55 9.95 16.90
CA GLU A 614 -41.82 9.95 17.63
C GLU A 614 -41.95 11.14 18.60
N MET A 615 -40.87 11.90 18.81
CA MET A 615 -40.82 13.04 19.74
C MET A 615 -41.22 14.35 19.05
N THR A 616 -42.22 15.04 19.60
CA THR A 616 -42.82 16.24 18.98
C THR A 616 -41.80 17.33 18.63
N ASN A 617 -40.87 17.63 19.55
CA ASN A 617 -39.91 18.72 19.40
C ASN A 617 -38.48 18.23 19.17
N TYR A 618 -38.30 17.11 18.45
CA TYR A 618 -36.96 16.65 18.09
C TYR A 618 -36.26 17.65 17.17
N SER A 619 -35.03 18.04 17.52
CA SER A 619 -34.40 19.25 16.98
C SER A 619 -33.63 19.03 15.68
N PHE A 620 -33.40 17.78 15.26
CA PHE A 620 -32.66 17.44 14.05
C PHE A 620 -33.28 16.28 13.27
N GLN A 621 -32.61 15.82 12.21
CA GLN A 621 -33.12 14.81 11.28
C GLN A 621 -33.53 13.54 12.03
N ALA A 622 -34.77 13.10 11.85
CA ALA A 622 -35.29 11.88 12.48
C ALA A 622 -36.42 11.27 11.66
N LEU A 623 -36.60 9.94 11.71
CA LEU A 623 -37.71 9.24 11.09
C LEU A 623 -38.35 8.27 12.09
N GLY A 624 -39.61 8.52 12.42
CA GLY A 624 -40.34 7.78 13.45
C GLY A 624 -40.70 6.38 12.99
N PHE A 625 -40.30 5.38 13.77
CA PHE A 625 -40.81 4.02 13.70
C PHE A 625 -41.14 3.49 15.09
N THR A 626 -42.32 2.91 15.24
CA THR A 626 -42.58 1.96 16.33
C THR A 626 -41.95 0.61 16.01
N PRO A 627 -41.68 -0.27 16.98
CA PRO A 627 -41.12 -1.59 16.69
C PRO A 627 -42.05 -2.42 15.78
N GLN A 628 -43.37 -2.26 15.88
CA GLN A 628 -44.33 -2.91 14.98
C GLN A 628 -44.19 -2.40 13.54
N LEU A 629 -44.06 -1.08 13.37
CA LEU A 629 -43.92 -0.49 12.04
C LEU A 629 -42.58 -0.85 11.40
N GLN A 630 -41.50 -0.88 12.20
CA GLN A 630 -40.19 -1.34 11.74
C GLN A 630 -40.25 -2.80 11.29
N ARG A 631 -40.88 -3.69 12.09
CA ARG A 631 -41.13 -5.10 11.72
C ARG A 631 -41.87 -5.21 10.39
N ASP A 632 -43.00 -4.52 10.26
CA ASP A 632 -43.87 -4.64 9.09
C ASP A 632 -43.21 -4.11 7.82
N TRP A 633 -42.44 -3.01 7.92
CA TRP A 633 -41.66 -2.48 6.81
C TRP A 633 -40.51 -3.42 6.39
N ILE A 634 -39.81 -4.04 7.34
CA ILE A 634 -38.79 -5.06 7.02
C ILE A 634 -39.42 -6.25 6.30
N ALA A 635 -40.51 -6.78 6.84
CA ALA A 635 -41.16 -7.97 6.30
C ALA A 635 -41.70 -7.76 4.88
N THR A 636 -42.27 -6.57 4.62
CA THR A 636 -43.04 -6.30 3.41
C THR A 636 -42.23 -5.60 2.32
N ASP A 637 -41.30 -4.73 2.69
CA ASP A 637 -40.65 -3.82 1.74
C ASP A 637 -39.11 -3.94 1.75
N LEU A 638 -38.45 -3.57 2.85
CA LEU A 638 -36.98 -3.46 2.89
C LEU A 638 -36.29 -4.82 2.72
N GLY A 639 -36.74 -5.84 3.45
CA GLY A 639 -36.19 -7.18 3.39
C GLY A 639 -36.29 -7.80 1.98
N PRO A 640 -37.49 -7.86 1.38
CA PRO A 640 -37.67 -8.31 0.00
C PRO A 640 -36.86 -7.50 -1.02
N ALA A 641 -36.84 -6.17 -0.91
CA ALA A 641 -36.07 -5.30 -1.80
C ALA A 641 -34.57 -5.65 -1.75
N LEU A 642 -34.00 -5.74 -0.55
CA LEU A 642 -32.58 -6.06 -0.36
C LEU A 642 -32.24 -7.45 -0.89
N ARG A 643 -33.06 -8.47 -0.58
CA ARG A 643 -32.86 -9.85 -1.06
C ARG A 643 -32.97 -9.99 -2.57
N SER A 644 -33.82 -9.19 -3.22
CA SER A 644 -33.99 -9.19 -4.68
C SER A 644 -32.91 -8.40 -5.43
N SER A 645 -32.16 -7.54 -4.73
CA SER A 645 -31.09 -6.74 -5.30
C SER A 645 -29.76 -7.51 -5.39
N PRO A 646 -28.75 -7.01 -6.13
CA PRO A 646 -27.39 -7.54 -6.09
C PRO A 646 -26.72 -7.51 -4.69
N TYR A 647 -27.30 -6.78 -3.74
CA TYR A 647 -26.75 -6.56 -2.40
C TYR A 647 -27.36 -7.45 -1.32
N ALA A 648 -27.95 -8.59 -1.72
CA ALA A 648 -28.62 -9.54 -0.81
C ALA A 648 -27.75 -10.07 0.35
N LYS A 649 -26.41 -9.93 0.28
CA LYS A 649 -25.47 -10.32 1.35
C LYS A 649 -25.27 -9.26 2.43
N THR A 650 -25.78 -8.05 2.22
CA THR A 650 -25.65 -6.93 3.18
C THR A 650 -26.40 -7.27 4.46
N ARG A 651 -25.75 -7.09 5.61
CA ARG A 651 -26.35 -7.40 6.92
C ARG A 651 -27.31 -6.29 7.35
N LEU A 652 -28.54 -6.65 7.70
CA LEU A 652 -29.53 -5.70 8.18
C LEU A 652 -29.62 -5.73 9.71
N MET A 653 -29.47 -4.57 10.33
CA MET A 653 -29.53 -4.35 11.77
C MET A 653 -30.80 -3.57 12.14
N ILE A 654 -31.53 -4.06 13.14
CA ILE A 654 -32.72 -3.39 13.69
C ILE A 654 -32.33 -2.49 14.87
N LEU A 655 -33.30 -1.75 15.40
CA LEU A 655 -33.14 -0.79 16.51
C LEU A 655 -32.27 0.43 16.13
N ASP A 656 -30.94 0.35 16.27
CA ASP A 656 -29.98 1.47 16.09
C ASP A 656 -30.35 2.67 16.98
N ASP A 657 -30.57 2.38 18.26
CA ASP A 657 -31.05 3.32 19.30
C ASP A 657 -30.58 2.80 20.68
N ASN A 658 -30.92 3.54 21.75
CA ASN A 658 -30.51 3.25 23.12
C ASN A 658 -30.90 1.84 23.59
N ARG A 659 -29.98 1.16 24.28
CA ARG A 659 -30.17 -0.23 24.75
C ARG A 659 -31.34 -0.41 25.73
N LEU A 660 -31.87 0.65 26.35
CA LEU A 660 -33.04 0.59 27.24
C LEU A 660 -34.32 0.07 26.54
N LEU A 661 -34.37 0.15 25.21
CA LEU A 661 -35.49 -0.34 24.39
C LEU A 661 -35.47 -1.86 24.24
N LEU A 662 -34.38 -2.51 24.67
CA LEU A 662 -34.23 -3.95 24.71
C LEU A 662 -34.68 -4.53 26.06
N PRO A 663 -35.20 -5.77 26.09
CA PRO A 663 -35.38 -6.69 24.96
C PRO A 663 -36.68 -6.48 24.16
N TYR A 664 -37.51 -5.49 24.54
CA TYR A 664 -38.86 -5.32 23.96
C TYR A 664 -38.85 -5.12 22.44
N TRP A 665 -37.98 -4.24 21.93
CA TRP A 665 -37.90 -3.95 20.50
C TRP A 665 -37.51 -5.19 19.69
N ALA A 666 -36.49 -5.91 20.15
CA ALA A 666 -36.06 -7.17 19.56
C ALA A 666 -37.20 -8.19 19.59
N LYS A 667 -37.94 -8.29 20.69
CA LYS A 667 -39.07 -9.22 20.81
C LYS A 667 -40.16 -8.96 19.78
N VAL A 668 -40.54 -7.71 19.57
CA VAL A 668 -41.59 -7.37 18.60
C VAL A 668 -41.16 -7.70 17.17
N VAL A 669 -39.91 -7.42 16.80
CA VAL A 669 -39.42 -7.60 15.42
C VAL A 669 -39.03 -9.05 15.13
N LEU A 670 -38.26 -9.69 16.03
CA LEU A 670 -37.65 -11.00 15.80
C LEU A 670 -38.60 -12.17 16.08
N SER A 671 -39.69 -11.97 16.83
CA SER A 671 -40.72 -13.01 16.98
C SER A 671 -41.59 -13.19 15.72
N ASP A 672 -41.53 -12.27 14.76
CA ASP A 672 -42.21 -12.42 13.47
C ASP A 672 -41.24 -12.97 12.42
N ILE A 673 -41.46 -14.22 12.00
CA ILE A 673 -40.60 -14.91 11.03
C ILE A 673 -40.50 -14.19 9.69
N HIS A 674 -41.53 -13.43 9.29
CA HIS A 674 -41.53 -12.70 8.03
C HIS A 674 -40.54 -11.55 8.02
N ALA A 675 -40.31 -10.90 9.18
CA ALA A 675 -39.26 -9.90 9.37
C ALA A 675 -37.92 -10.55 9.74
N ALA A 676 -37.93 -11.47 10.71
CA ALA A 676 -36.74 -12.05 11.33
C ALA A 676 -35.79 -12.74 10.33
N GLN A 677 -36.32 -13.29 9.23
CA GLN A 677 -35.52 -13.91 8.16
C GLN A 677 -34.62 -12.94 7.38
N TYR A 678 -34.84 -11.62 7.50
CA TYR A 678 -34.05 -10.58 6.85
C TYR A 678 -33.08 -9.89 7.81
N VAL A 679 -33.35 -9.99 9.11
CA VAL A 679 -32.55 -9.37 10.17
C VAL A 679 -31.34 -10.24 10.48
N HIS A 680 -30.21 -9.59 10.73
CA HIS A 680 -28.95 -10.26 11.07
C HIS A 680 -28.43 -9.87 12.46
N GLY A 681 -28.78 -8.68 12.93
CA GLY A 681 -28.34 -8.19 14.22
C GLY A 681 -29.14 -6.98 14.71
N ILE A 682 -28.68 -6.43 15.82
CA ILE A 682 -29.32 -5.35 16.58
C ILE A 682 -28.25 -4.28 16.83
N GLY A 683 -28.51 -3.06 16.38
CA GLY A 683 -27.68 -1.89 16.70
C GLY A 683 -28.11 -1.26 18.02
N VAL A 684 -27.15 -0.90 18.88
CA VAL A 684 -27.40 -0.24 20.18
C VAL A 684 -26.54 0.99 20.38
N HIS A 685 -27.10 2.02 21.04
CA HIS A 685 -26.45 3.28 21.40
C HIS A 685 -26.27 3.41 22.92
N TRP A 686 -25.29 4.24 23.33
CA TRP A 686 -24.77 4.39 24.71
C TRP A 686 -25.52 5.39 25.63
N TYR A 687 -26.21 6.39 25.08
CA TYR A 687 -26.50 7.65 25.81
C TYR A 687 -27.34 7.51 27.09
N LEU A 688 -28.06 6.41 27.31
CA LEU A 688 -28.92 6.22 28.49
C LEU A 688 -28.54 5.01 29.34
N ASP A 689 -27.30 4.54 29.21
CA ASP A 689 -26.83 3.28 29.79
C ASP A 689 -26.77 3.28 31.31
N GLN A 690 -26.66 4.46 31.92
CA GLN A 690 -26.69 4.63 33.38
C GLN A 690 -28.07 4.36 34.00
N LEU A 691 -29.15 4.30 33.21
CA LEU A 691 -30.50 4.08 33.72
C LEU A 691 -30.77 2.61 34.04
N PHE A 692 -30.17 1.69 33.28
CA PHE A 692 -30.43 0.26 33.38
C PHE A 692 -29.16 -0.57 33.17
N PRO A 693 -28.88 -1.57 34.02
CA PRO A 693 -27.73 -2.45 33.84
C PRO A 693 -27.78 -3.20 32.51
N ALA A 694 -26.63 -3.37 31.85
CA ALA A 694 -26.51 -4.11 30.59
C ALA A 694 -27.11 -5.52 30.62
N LYS A 695 -27.11 -6.19 31.79
CA LYS A 695 -27.61 -7.55 31.93
C LYS A 695 -29.10 -7.71 31.62
N ILE A 696 -29.92 -6.72 31.98
CA ILE A 696 -31.38 -6.79 31.76
C ILE A 696 -31.80 -6.32 30.36
N THR A 697 -30.89 -5.71 29.60
CA THR A 697 -31.10 -5.24 28.24
C THR A 697 -30.37 -6.14 27.24
N LEU A 698 -29.04 -6.08 27.22
CA LEU A 698 -28.15 -6.78 26.28
C LEU A 698 -28.13 -8.29 26.51
N THR A 699 -27.77 -8.75 27.72
CA THR A 699 -27.73 -10.20 28.03
C THR A 699 -29.12 -10.82 27.90
N ALA A 700 -30.17 -10.18 28.43
CA ALA A 700 -31.54 -10.66 28.26
C ALA A 700 -31.97 -10.77 26.79
N THR A 701 -31.49 -9.88 25.91
CA THR A 701 -31.78 -9.96 24.47
C THR A 701 -31.02 -11.10 23.82
N HIS A 702 -29.74 -11.26 24.14
CA HIS A 702 -28.94 -12.38 23.64
C HIS A 702 -29.52 -13.73 24.07
N ASP A 703 -29.94 -13.87 25.33
CA ASP A 703 -30.55 -15.10 25.85
C ASP A 703 -31.85 -15.47 25.11
N LEU A 704 -32.62 -14.47 24.67
CA LEU A 704 -33.84 -14.67 23.89
C LEU A 704 -33.56 -14.94 22.39
N TYR A 705 -32.53 -14.32 21.82
CA TYR A 705 -32.24 -14.30 20.39
C TYR A 705 -30.73 -14.49 20.09
N PRO A 706 -30.13 -15.63 20.48
CA PRO A 706 -28.66 -15.81 20.44
C PRO A 706 -28.08 -15.87 19.02
N GLU A 707 -28.91 -16.16 18.02
CA GLU A 707 -28.54 -16.23 16.59
C GLU A 707 -28.30 -14.84 15.97
N TYR A 708 -28.72 -13.77 16.64
CA TYR A 708 -28.63 -12.39 16.14
C TYR A 708 -27.53 -11.64 16.90
N PHE A 709 -26.56 -11.10 16.17
CA PHE A 709 -25.48 -10.37 16.82
C PHE A 709 -25.97 -9.02 17.37
N ILE A 710 -25.33 -8.53 18.42
CA ILE A 710 -25.52 -7.16 18.92
C ILE A 710 -24.27 -6.36 18.57
N LEU A 711 -24.43 -5.13 18.10
CA LEU A 711 -23.34 -4.23 17.75
C LEU A 711 -23.58 -2.85 18.38
N GLY A 712 -22.57 -2.31 19.08
CA GLY A 712 -22.55 -0.90 19.47
C GLY A 712 -22.32 -0.06 18.22
N THR A 713 -23.38 0.57 17.71
CA THR A 713 -23.36 1.30 16.43
C THR A 713 -23.03 2.77 16.59
N GLU A 714 -23.15 3.32 17.80
CA GLU A 714 -22.87 4.71 18.09
C GLU A 714 -22.66 4.98 19.58
N ALA A 715 -21.62 5.75 19.88
CA ALA A 715 -21.42 6.38 21.18
C ALA A 715 -20.54 7.63 21.04
N CYS A 716 -20.83 8.67 21.83
CA CYS A 716 -19.94 9.83 21.95
C CYS A 716 -20.05 10.46 23.33
N PRO A 717 -18.95 10.95 23.94
CA PRO A 717 -19.03 11.70 25.17
C PRO A 717 -19.34 13.17 24.87
N GLY A 718 -19.70 13.90 25.92
CA GLY A 718 -19.98 15.32 25.79
C GLY A 718 -21.32 15.67 25.16
N TRP A 719 -22.28 14.74 25.16
CA TRP A 719 -23.67 14.98 24.76
C TRP A 719 -24.54 15.54 25.91
N LYS A 720 -24.21 15.19 27.16
CA LYS A 720 -24.94 15.60 28.38
C LYS A 720 -25.00 17.12 28.47
N SER A 721 -26.17 17.69 28.80
CA SER A 721 -26.38 19.15 28.83
C SER A 721 -25.41 19.91 29.76
N ILE A 722 -24.94 19.28 30.84
CA ILE A 722 -24.00 19.88 31.81
C ILE A 722 -22.52 19.65 31.49
N ASP A 723 -22.21 18.79 30.52
CA ASP A 723 -20.85 18.44 30.09
C ASP A 723 -20.77 18.48 28.56
N ARG A 724 -21.38 19.49 27.91
CA ARG A 724 -21.52 19.49 26.45
C ARG A 724 -20.24 19.91 25.72
N GLY A 725 -19.94 19.25 24.59
CA GLY A 725 -18.86 19.62 23.68
C GLY A 725 -17.47 19.13 24.12
N VAL A 726 -16.42 19.64 23.49
CA VAL A 726 -15.04 19.14 23.59
C VAL A 726 -14.38 19.44 24.94
N ARG A 727 -13.71 18.44 25.53
CA ARG A 727 -12.81 18.61 26.69
C ARG A 727 -11.45 17.98 26.42
N LEU A 728 -10.53 18.80 25.92
CA LEU A 728 -9.18 18.37 25.54
C LEU A 728 -8.40 17.78 26.73
N GLY A 729 -8.20 16.47 26.73
CA GLY A 729 -7.45 15.74 27.75
C GLY A 729 -8.28 15.22 28.91
N SER A 730 -9.62 15.10 28.78
CA SER A 730 -10.44 14.49 29.84
C SER A 730 -10.18 12.98 29.94
N TRP A 731 -9.65 12.58 31.09
CA TRP A 731 -9.48 11.18 31.46
C TRP A 731 -10.79 10.52 31.88
N GLU A 732 -11.71 11.28 32.47
CA GLU A 732 -13.03 10.77 32.88
C GLU A 732 -13.82 10.24 31.68
N ARG A 733 -13.79 10.96 30.54
CA ARG A 733 -14.40 10.48 29.28
C ARG A 733 -13.73 9.25 28.70
N ALA A 734 -12.43 9.08 28.95
CA ALA A 734 -11.71 7.86 28.59
C ALA A 734 -12.15 6.68 29.48
N GLU A 735 -12.29 6.88 30.79
CA GLU A 735 -12.83 5.86 31.70
C GLU A 735 -14.26 5.48 31.31
N GLU A 736 -15.12 6.44 30.95
CA GLU A 736 -16.47 6.18 30.44
C GLU A 736 -16.44 5.27 29.19
N TYR A 737 -15.56 5.53 28.21
CA TYR A 737 -15.39 4.66 27.04
C TYR A 737 -14.91 3.26 27.42
N ALA A 738 -13.91 3.16 28.30
CA ALA A 738 -13.30 1.88 28.66
C ALA A 738 -14.30 1.01 29.41
N HIS A 739 -15.04 1.60 30.36
CA HIS A 739 -16.11 0.96 31.11
C HIS A 739 -17.18 0.43 30.17
N ASP A 740 -17.68 1.28 29.28
CA ASP A 740 -18.75 0.92 28.35
C ASP A 740 -18.36 -0.22 27.41
N ILE A 741 -17.18 -0.13 26.77
CA ILE A 741 -16.71 -1.18 25.86
C ILE A 741 -16.52 -2.50 26.59
N ILE A 742 -16.01 -2.49 27.84
CA ILE A 742 -15.86 -3.72 28.64
C ILE A 742 -17.23 -4.27 29.05
N GLU A 743 -18.17 -3.42 29.46
CA GLU A 743 -19.53 -3.83 29.81
C GLU A 743 -20.23 -4.47 28.61
N ASP A 744 -20.20 -3.82 27.45
CA ASP A 744 -20.78 -4.30 26.20
C ASP A 744 -20.19 -5.65 25.76
N LEU A 745 -18.85 -5.76 25.72
CA LEU A 745 -18.18 -7.02 25.35
C LEU A 745 -18.47 -8.14 26.36
N ASN A 746 -18.66 -7.81 27.64
CA ASN A 746 -19.05 -8.79 28.65
C ASN A 746 -20.54 -9.19 28.57
N ASN A 747 -21.36 -8.43 27.85
CA ASN A 747 -22.78 -8.67 27.61
C ASN A 747 -23.09 -8.94 26.11
N TYR A 748 -22.24 -9.73 25.46
CA TYR A 748 -22.44 -10.31 24.11
C TYR A 748 -22.41 -9.35 22.93
N VAL A 749 -22.06 -8.07 23.13
CA VAL A 749 -21.85 -7.14 22.02
C VAL A 749 -20.60 -7.58 21.24
N THR A 750 -20.71 -7.54 19.91
CA THR A 750 -19.69 -8.06 18.99
C THR A 750 -18.71 -7.01 18.51
N GLY A 751 -18.97 -5.73 18.74
CA GLY A 751 -18.11 -4.64 18.31
C GLY A 751 -18.67 -3.30 18.74
N TRP A 752 -17.87 -2.25 18.61
CA TRP A 752 -18.20 -0.95 19.18
C TRP A 752 -17.73 0.19 18.26
N THR A 753 -18.62 1.13 17.97
CA THR A 753 -18.40 2.18 16.98
C THR A 753 -18.53 3.55 17.64
N ASP A 754 -17.43 4.29 17.67
CA ASP A 754 -17.40 5.71 18.04
C ASP A 754 -18.26 6.54 17.08
N TRP A 755 -18.64 7.75 17.51
CA TRP A 755 -19.36 8.67 16.66
C TRP A 755 -18.45 9.39 15.67
N ASN A 756 -18.30 10.71 15.73
CA ASN A 756 -17.52 11.44 14.75
C ASN A 756 -16.03 11.06 14.84
N LEU A 757 -15.44 10.56 13.75
CA LEU A 757 -14.00 10.26 13.69
C LEU A 757 -13.10 11.48 14.01
N ALA A 758 -13.56 12.68 13.67
CA ALA A 758 -12.89 13.92 14.02
C ALA A 758 -13.89 15.07 14.16
N LEU A 759 -13.64 16.00 15.09
CA LEU A 759 -14.38 17.26 15.23
C LEU A 759 -13.43 18.44 15.41
N ASP A 760 -13.91 19.67 15.27
CA ASP A 760 -13.12 20.87 15.59
C ASP A 760 -13.08 21.14 17.11
N LEU A 761 -12.34 22.19 17.50
CA LEU A 761 -12.25 22.65 18.91
C LEU A 761 -13.60 22.99 19.56
N SER A 762 -14.65 23.23 18.78
CA SER A 762 -16.00 23.51 19.28
C SER A 762 -16.88 22.26 19.42
N GLY A 763 -16.44 21.12 18.86
CA GLY A 763 -17.23 19.89 18.79
C GLY A 763 -18.16 19.85 17.58
N GLY A 764 -17.82 20.57 16.51
CA GLY A 764 -18.61 20.68 15.28
C GLY A 764 -17.79 20.41 14.01
N PRO A 765 -18.30 20.85 12.83
CA PRO A 765 -19.54 21.60 12.64
C PRO A 765 -20.80 20.76 12.88
N ASN A 766 -21.86 21.40 13.39
CA ASN A 766 -23.17 20.78 13.62
C ASN A 766 -24.25 21.87 13.43
N TRP A 767 -25.19 21.67 12.50
CA TRP A 767 -26.12 22.75 12.09
C TRP A 767 -27.11 23.15 13.18
N VAL A 768 -27.40 22.26 14.14
CA VAL A 768 -28.31 22.49 15.27
C VAL A 768 -27.54 22.83 16.57
N LYS A 769 -26.21 22.93 16.51
CA LYS A 769 -25.33 23.19 17.67
C LYS A 769 -25.42 22.10 18.76
N ASN A 770 -25.67 20.87 18.35
CA ASN A 770 -25.62 19.69 19.21
C ASN A 770 -24.16 19.19 19.35
N PHE A 771 -23.27 20.06 19.82
CA PHE A 771 -21.84 19.76 19.87
C PHE A 771 -21.51 18.65 20.88
N VAL A 772 -20.58 17.76 20.52
CA VAL A 772 -20.09 16.64 21.34
C VAL A 772 -18.56 16.58 21.27
N ASP A 773 -17.95 15.62 21.96
CA ASP A 773 -16.50 15.36 21.83
C ASP A 773 -16.22 14.28 20.77
N SER A 774 -14.95 14.13 20.39
CA SER A 774 -14.47 13.10 19.45
C SER A 774 -13.08 12.64 19.87
N PRO A 775 -12.67 11.38 19.61
CA PRO A 775 -11.32 10.92 19.88
C PRO A 775 -10.21 11.72 19.20
N ILE A 776 -10.49 12.41 18.09
CA ILE A 776 -9.55 13.35 17.47
C ILE A 776 -10.19 14.72 17.31
N ILE A 777 -9.50 15.74 17.81
CA ILE A 777 -9.90 17.15 17.67
C ILE A 777 -8.94 17.89 16.74
N VAL A 778 -9.48 18.53 15.70
CA VAL A 778 -8.73 19.27 14.68
C VAL A 778 -8.67 20.76 15.03
N ASP A 779 -7.47 21.32 14.97
CA ASP A 779 -7.23 22.77 15.04
C ASP A 779 -6.63 23.23 13.72
N GLN A 780 -7.53 23.55 12.78
CA GLN A 780 -7.19 23.99 11.43
C GLN A 780 -6.24 25.18 11.43
N SER A 781 -6.39 26.12 12.37
CA SER A 781 -5.59 27.35 12.43
C SER A 781 -4.10 27.09 12.60
N LYS A 782 -3.74 25.92 13.15
CA LYS A 782 -2.36 25.50 13.40
C LYS A 782 -1.91 24.34 12.52
N ASP A 783 -2.78 23.80 11.66
CA ASP A 783 -2.56 22.55 10.92
C ASP A 783 -2.14 21.38 11.83
N VAL A 784 -2.82 21.25 12.97
CA VAL A 784 -2.59 20.20 13.96
C VAL A 784 -3.89 19.50 14.33
N PHE A 785 -3.75 18.28 14.85
CA PHE A 785 -4.85 17.56 15.49
C PHE A 785 -4.39 16.98 16.83
N TYR A 786 -5.33 16.78 17.74
CA TYR A 786 -5.11 16.30 19.09
C TYR A 786 -5.79 14.95 19.26
N LYS A 787 -5.01 13.91 19.57
CA LYS A 787 -5.54 12.60 19.97
C LYS A 787 -5.92 12.68 21.45
N GLN A 788 -7.21 12.54 21.71
CA GLN A 788 -7.80 12.57 23.05
C GLN A 788 -7.47 11.28 23.81
N PRO A 789 -7.57 11.25 25.15
CA PRO A 789 -7.49 10.01 25.92
C PRO A 789 -8.41 8.89 25.38
N THR A 790 -9.62 9.23 24.92
CA THR A 790 -10.58 8.30 24.30
C THR A 790 -10.03 7.59 23.06
N PHE A 791 -9.16 8.22 22.26
CA PHE A 791 -8.47 7.56 21.15
C PHE A 791 -7.61 6.38 21.62
N TYR A 792 -6.90 6.56 22.73
CA TYR A 792 -6.03 5.53 23.29
C TYR A 792 -6.83 4.42 23.99
N ILE A 793 -8.00 4.73 24.51
CA ILE A 793 -8.93 3.73 25.01
C ILE A 793 -9.43 2.87 23.85
N MET A 794 -9.91 3.48 22.76
CA MET A 794 -10.28 2.74 21.55
C MET A 794 -9.13 1.85 21.06
N ALA A 795 -7.90 2.36 21.10
CA ALA A 795 -6.71 1.59 20.73
C ALA A 795 -6.48 0.32 21.57
N HIS A 796 -6.78 0.34 22.87
CA HIS A 796 -6.68 -0.85 23.75
C HIS A 796 -7.59 -1.99 23.32
N PHE A 797 -8.64 -1.69 22.55
CA PHE A 797 -9.52 -2.69 21.96
C PHE A 797 -9.17 -2.93 20.49
N SER A 798 -9.26 -1.90 19.63
CA SER A 798 -9.17 -2.05 18.18
C SER A 798 -7.83 -2.62 17.70
N LYS A 799 -6.71 -2.20 18.31
CA LYS A 799 -5.37 -2.64 17.92
C LYS A 799 -5.13 -4.11 18.25
N PHE A 800 -5.70 -4.57 19.36
CA PHE A 800 -5.39 -5.86 19.95
C PHE A 800 -6.46 -6.91 19.67
N LEU A 801 -7.72 -6.51 19.52
CA LEU A 801 -8.88 -7.36 19.24
C LEU A 801 -9.27 -7.28 17.76
N TRP A 802 -8.69 -8.20 17.00
CA TRP A 802 -8.96 -8.35 15.58
C TRP A 802 -10.34 -8.93 15.30
N GLU A 803 -10.89 -8.68 14.11
CA GLU A 803 -12.06 -9.41 13.62
C GLU A 803 -11.84 -10.93 13.74
N GLY A 804 -12.81 -11.61 14.35
CA GLY A 804 -12.74 -13.04 14.67
C GLY A 804 -12.14 -13.37 16.03
N SER A 805 -11.70 -12.40 16.83
CA SER A 805 -11.27 -12.67 18.22
C SER A 805 -12.46 -13.18 19.03
N GLN A 806 -12.29 -14.26 19.79
CA GLN A 806 -13.36 -14.88 20.57
C GLN A 806 -13.23 -14.51 22.05
N ARG A 807 -14.29 -13.94 22.64
CA ARG A 807 -14.34 -13.67 24.08
C ARG A 807 -14.36 -14.99 24.87
N ILE A 808 -13.59 -15.04 25.95
CA ILE A 808 -13.50 -16.20 26.86
C ILE A 808 -13.82 -15.83 28.31
N GLY A 809 -14.07 -16.85 29.13
CA GLY A 809 -14.39 -16.67 30.56
C GLY A 809 -13.25 -16.06 31.36
N VAL A 810 -13.61 -15.27 32.36
CA VAL A 810 -12.69 -14.68 33.34
C VAL A 810 -13.25 -14.91 34.74
N SER A 811 -12.43 -15.45 35.64
CA SER A 811 -12.76 -15.68 37.04
C SER A 811 -11.82 -14.87 37.94
N VAL A 812 -12.36 -14.15 38.91
CA VAL A 812 -11.59 -13.31 39.83
C VAL A 812 -11.65 -13.90 41.24
N SER A 813 -10.51 -13.98 41.93
CA SER A 813 -10.39 -14.67 43.23
C SER A 813 -11.11 -13.99 44.40
N GLU A 814 -11.31 -12.68 44.32
CA GLU A 814 -11.97 -11.86 45.35
C GLU A 814 -12.70 -10.69 44.69
N HIS A 815 -13.58 -10.03 45.45
CA HIS A 815 -14.31 -8.85 44.96
C HIS A 815 -13.34 -7.70 44.68
N THR A 816 -13.44 -7.07 43.52
CA THR A 816 -12.57 -5.97 43.08
C THR A 816 -13.37 -4.92 42.30
N SER A 817 -12.86 -3.70 42.26
CA SER A 817 -13.36 -2.63 41.39
C SER A 817 -12.81 -2.72 39.97
N LEU A 818 -11.81 -3.58 39.72
CA LEU A 818 -11.24 -3.77 38.39
C LEU A 818 -12.26 -4.39 37.44
N GLU A 819 -12.34 -3.84 36.25
CA GLU A 819 -13.11 -4.40 35.15
C GLU A 819 -12.17 -5.10 34.18
N SER A 820 -12.57 -6.27 33.69
CA SER A 820 -11.73 -7.04 32.79
C SER A 820 -12.52 -7.84 31.76
N SER A 821 -11.87 -8.10 30.64
CA SER A 821 -12.37 -9.00 29.61
C SER A 821 -11.19 -9.67 28.89
N ALA A 822 -11.36 -10.93 28.51
CA ALA A 822 -10.31 -11.74 27.92
C ALA A 822 -10.76 -12.38 26.60
N PHE A 823 -9.81 -12.51 25.67
CA PHE A 823 -10.08 -12.94 24.31
C PHE A 823 -8.98 -13.87 23.79
N ILE A 824 -9.35 -14.78 22.90
CA ILE A 824 -8.43 -15.53 22.05
C ILE A 824 -8.52 -14.96 20.65
N ARG A 825 -7.39 -14.48 20.11
CA ARG A 825 -7.29 -13.96 18.75
C ARG A 825 -7.25 -15.09 17.72
N PRO A 826 -7.53 -14.79 16.43
CA PRO A 826 -7.44 -15.78 15.35
C PRO A 826 -6.06 -16.43 15.17
N ASP A 827 -4.99 -15.76 15.62
CA ASP A 827 -3.62 -16.28 15.61
C ASP A 827 -3.29 -17.17 16.82
N GLY A 828 -4.27 -17.42 17.71
CA GLY A 828 -4.13 -18.23 18.91
C GLY A 828 -3.54 -17.50 20.11
N SER A 829 -3.17 -16.22 19.98
CA SER A 829 -2.69 -15.42 21.11
C SER A 829 -3.84 -14.98 22.02
N VAL A 830 -3.51 -14.71 23.28
CA VAL A 830 -4.48 -14.32 24.31
C VAL A 830 -4.32 -12.84 24.63
N VAL A 831 -5.43 -12.13 24.72
CA VAL A 831 -5.50 -10.71 25.10
C VAL A 831 -6.33 -10.60 26.37
N LEU A 832 -5.80 -9.91 27.38
CA LEU A 832 -6.52 -9.51 28.59
C LEU A 832 -6.53 -7.98 28.65
N ILE A 833 -7.72 -7.40 28.74
CA ILE A 833 -7.91 -5.96 28.94
C ILE A 833 -8.36 -5.74 30.38
N VAL A 834 -7.76 -4.77 31.06
CA VAL A 834 -8.07 -4.41 32.45
C VAL A 834 -8.22 -2.90 32.56
N LEU A 835 -9.34 -2.46 33.13
CA LEU A 835 -9.57 -1.09 33.57
C LEU A 835 -9.52 -1.07 35.11
N ASN A 836 -8.85 -0.04 35.65
CA ASN A 836 -8.72 0.21 37.08
C ASN A 836 -9.36 1.54 37.44
#